data_AF-A0AAQ4CUZ1-F1
#
_entry.id   AF-A0AAQ4CUZ1-F1
#
_cell.length_a   1.000
_cell.length_b   1.000
_cell.length_c   1.000
_cell.angle_alpha   90.00
_cell.angle_beta   90.00
_cell.angle_gamma   90.00
#
_symmetry.space_group_name_H-M   'P 1'
#
loop_
_entity.id
_entity.type
_entity.pdbx_description
1 polymer ?
#
loop_
_entity_poly.entity_id
_entity_poly.type
_entity_poly.pdbx_seq_one_letter_code
_entity_poly.pdbx_strand_id
1 'polypeptide(L)'
;MSEYSGTKRSGIQALYTFTPFKLLFGKNGYGLVLVPILYYKNRNTIDWKKGIADNFNVPYYRRDFEVIRPNEIKPYVFTPNSKNSVEYMHHLLSNSSHYIDMNDAASPFPLIAKYSYSSLINGYYCKYGLILLHDSKECPLASRCKLFKPKKGRDCEYYNGPMPYERLYTVFPHIVRRIREGGIDNKKRILTLIVVKIGNSDRILGKIEFSDKLNLEAFSDATIFYAKAADLMYKDFLWTSYEKGIGFRLNNLNGLIFKFNDSALNDYISFLIKSNQEIEDWLCAKMFIYFGNRNRIYLRKFSLSQNGFNAMNRFEKLIDEIISNKAKAICNRDNLILFGSFILVHTLAHVIINIGTSMVNQAISADYTYYIEHPIFGDVSTSVYVVESIYGGFGYLKTLSTMINRGDQILRKILDNLTQMYNDHEKRFNSSLSNLNGIINNFIGRLDNNLLRRTLEIFQDWVNGPFPRTFPYHFVIRNYLGERYSSVINRDGDTRQAFKDMIAALPLCWDGCNMCVGMDKGCMFGPYDQPFLISRKIVSELIKTHIDWLGRNTFSFTTNLYNVFKDLINLAENEIKIISPWISKEIINELKKVKKEKDLRITIICLDDKSNSEAITEAEENEMRVVKIPSISEQGIIHSKIMIIDDAIALTGSANFTINGLTKNIETEMVIIDPSEMVKLTEQFNKIIMNYESNK
;
A
#
# COMPACT_ATOMS: atom_id res chain seq x y z
N MET A 1 24.09 21.98 -28.22
CA MET A 1 22.72 21.40 -28.15
C MET A 1 22.66 19.95 -28.65
N SER A 2 23.64 19.45 -29.42
CA SER A 2 23.69 18.08 -29.96
C SER A 2 24.15 16.98 -28.99
N GLU A 3 24.78 17.30 -27.86
CA GLU A 3 25.25 16.28 -26.90
C GLU A 3 24.15 15.73 -25.97
N TYR A 4 22.95 16.31 -25.94
CA TYR A 4 22.00 16.04 -24.84
C TYR A 4 20.55 15.78 -25.27
N SER A 5 20.27 15.70 -26.58
CA SER A 5 19.02 15.15 -27.11
C SER A 5 19.07 13.62 -27.07
N GLY A 6 18.65 12.97 -25.97
CA GLY A 6 18.70 11.51 -25.99
C GLY A 6 18.23 10.70 -24.77
N THR A 7 17.93 11.29 -23.61
CA THR A 7 17.43 10.50 -22.48
C THR A 7 15.97 10.13 -22.66
N LYS A 8 15.68 9.16 -23.55
CA LYS A 8 14.36 8.52 -23.59
C LYS A 8 14.20 7.68 -22.32
N ARG A 9 13.29 8.09 -21.44
CA ARG A 9 12.82 7.31 -20.30
C ARG A 9 11.32 7.09 -20.46
N SER A 10 10.84 5.91 -20.09
CA SER A 10 9.45 5.50 -20.19
C SER A 10 8.89 5.12 -18.82
N GLY A 11 7.56 5.04 -18.75
CA GLY A 11 6.84 4.61 -17.55
C GLY A 11 7.14 5.48 -16.32
N ILE A 12 7.09 4.85 -15.15
CA ILE A 12 7.28 5.53 -13.86
C ILE A 12 8.68 6.15 -13.73
N GLN A 13 9.71 5.55 -14.35
CA GLN A 13 11.08 6.07 -14.29
C GLN A 13 11.23 7.44 -14.95
N ALA A 14 10.37 7.77 -15.93
CA ALA A 14 10.32 9.10 -16.51
C ALA A 14 9.95 10.16 -15.47
N LEU A 15 9.04 9.86 -14.54
CA LEU A 15 8.62 10.79 -13.48
C LEU A 15 9.75 11.10 -12.49
N TYR A 16 10.61 10.13 -12.18
CA TYR A 16 11.82 10.31 -11.36
C TYR A 16 12.97 11.03 -12.08
N THR A 17 13.05 10.87 -13.40
CA THR A 17 14.10 11.50 -14.21
C THR A 17 13.78 12.97 -14.45
N PHE A 18 12.56 13.25 -14.91
CA PHE A 18 12.09 14.58 -15.27
C PHE A 18 11.33 15.27 -14.14
N THR A 19 11.67 14.96 -12.90
CA THR A 19 11.11 15.60 -11.72
C THR A 19 11.35 17.12 -11.80
N PRO A 20 10.29 17.95 -11.74
CA PRO A 20 10.44 19.39 -11.61
C PRO A 20 11.43 19.79 -10.50
N PHE A 21 12.16 20.88 -10.71
CA PHE A 21 13.20 21.42 -9.83
C PHE A 21 14.42 20.53 -9.57
N LYS A 22 14.46 19.30 -10.10
CA LYS A 22 15.66 18.47 -10.07
C LYS A 22 16.67 18.95 -11.11
N LEU A 23 17.94 19.02 -10.72
CA LEU A 23 19.02 19.26 -11.68
C LEU A 23 19.09 18.11 -12.67
N LEU A 24 18.89 18.43 -13.96
CA LEU A 24 19.10 17.48 -15.05
C LEU A 24 20.58 17.41 -15.44
N PHE A 25 21.28 18.54 -15.37
CA PHE A 25 22.71 18.67 -15.63
C PHE A 25 23.29 19.92 -14.95
N GLY A 26 24.60 19.90 -14.71
CA GLY A 26 25.38 21.02 -14.18
C GLY A 26 26.85 20.86 -14.56
N LYS A 27 27.43 21.85 -15.27
CA LYS A 27 28.88 22.06 -15.51
C LYS A 27 29.15 23.33 -16.34
N ASN A 28 28.46 23.47 -17.48
CA ASN A 28 28.55 24.65 -18.38
C ASN A 28 27.28 25.53 -18.36
N GLY A 29 26.51 25.40 -17.28
CA GLY A 29 25.13 25.85 -17.15
C GLY A 29 24.31 24.80 -16.39
N TYR A 30 23.22 25.23 -15.76
CA TYR A 30 22.34 24.37 -14.98
C TYR A 30 20.99 24.23 -15.68
N GLY A 31 20.52 22.98 -15.81
CA GLY A 31 19.24 22.65 -16.44
C GLY A 31 18.23 22.14 -15.42
N LEU A 32 17.05 22.75 -15.34
CA LEU A 32 15.96 22.31 -14.47
C LEU A 32 14.63 22.34 -15.22
N VAL A 33 13.74 21.37 -14.95
CA VAL A 33 12.34 21.50 -15.35
C VAL A 33 11.65 22.38 -14.32
N LEU A 34 11.16 23.55 -14.71
CA LEU A 34 10.40 24.44 -13.84
C LEU A 34 8.94 24.41 -14.26
N VAL A 35 8.00 24.28 -13.33
CA VAL A 35 6.57 24.17 -13.65
C VAL A 35 5.74 25.15 -12.83
N PRO A 36 4.52 25.50 -13.27
CA PRO A 36 3.57 26.23 -12.44
C PRO A 36 3.26 25.44 -11.16
N ILE A 37 3.27 26.13 -10.02
CA ILE A 37 3.01 25.54 -8.70
C ILE A 37 1.76 26.16 -8.08
N LEU A 38 0.99 25.31 -7.41
CA LEU A 38 -0.23 25.69 -6.71
C LEU A 38 0.10 26.71 -5.61
N TYR A 39 -0.76 27.72 -5.43
CA TYR A 39 -0.63 28.78 -4.41
C TYR A 39 0.45 29.85 -4.68
N TYR A 40 1.03 29.91 -5.87
CA TYR A 40 2.02 30.93 -6.24
C TYR A 40 1.52 31.86 -7.35
N LYS A 41 2.11 33.06 -7.43
CA LYS A 41 1.67 34.13 -8.35
C LYS A 41 2.06 33.93 -9.82
N ASN A 42 3.07 33.13 -10.14
CA ASN A 42 3.57 32.96 -11.51
C ASN A 42 2.73 31.99 -12.35
N ARG A 43 1.45 32.32 -12.56
CA ARG A 43 0.51 31.43 -13.26
C ARG A 43 0.72 31.37 -14.78
N ASN A 44 1.34 32.38 -15.41
CA ASN A 44 1.27 32.56 -16.88
C ASN A 44 2.61 32.68 -17.65
N THR A 45 3.79 32.46 -17.04
CA THR A 45 5.09 32.77 -17.69
C THR A 45 6.08 31.60 -17.80
N ILE A 46 5.69 30.38 -17.40
CA ILE A 46 6.59 29.23 -17.38
C ILE A 46 6.34 28.32 -18.61
N ASP A 47 7.15 28.45 -19.66
CA ASP A 47 7.17 27.58 -20.86
C ASP A 47 8.07 26.36 -20.63
N TRP A 48 7.49 25.31 -20.05
CA TRP A 48 8.20 24.07 -19.71
C TRP A 48 7.84 22.88 -20.59
N LYS A 49 6.92 23.05 -21.55
CA LYS A 49 6.44 21.95 -22.38
C LYS A 49 6.12 22.38 -23.81
N LYS A 50 6.20 21.43 -24.75
CA LYS A 50 5.66 21.56 -26.11
C LYS A 50 4.55 20.55 -26.32
N GLY A 51 3.38 21.03 -26.76
CA GLY A 51 2.20 20.19 -27.01
C GLY A 51 1.70 19.42 -25.79
N ILE A 52 0.64 18.61 -26.00
CA ILE A 52 0.07 17.70 -25.02
C ILE A 52 -0.22 16.39 -25.75
N ALA A 53 0.45 15.32 -25.34
CA ALA A 53 0.30 13.97 -25.87
C ALA A 53 -0.91 13.25 -25.28
N ASP A 54 -1.29 13.60 -24.05
CA ASP A 54 -2.46 13.07 -23.34
C ASP A 54 -2.85 14.00 -22.19
N ASN A 55 -4.13 13.99 -21.83
CA ASN A 55 -4.68 14.75 -20.72
C ASN A 55 -5.82 13.95 -20.07
N PHE A 56 -5.83 13.86 -18.74
CA PHE A 56 -6.88 13.19 -18.00
C PHE A 56 -7.08 13.81 -16.61
N ASN A 57 -8.31 13.73 -16.12
CA ASN A 57 -8.67 14.16 -14.77
C ASN A 57 -8.64 12.97 -13.81
N VAL A 58 -8.25 13.24 -12.57
CA VAL A 58 -8.20 12.21 -11.51
C VAL A 58 -9.24 12.52 -10.44
N PRO A 59 -10.44 11.92 -10.51
CA PRO A 59 -11.47 12.11 -9.50
C PRO A 59 -10.98 11.67 -8.11
N TYR A 60 -11.33 12.45 -7.08
CA TYR A 60 -11.11 12.16 -5.65
C TYR A 60 -9.67 12.31 -5.10
N TYR A 61 -8.72 12.86 -5.86
CA TYR A 61 -7.39 13.20 -5.32
C TYR A 61 -7.38 14.59 -4.65
N ARG A 62 -7.63 15.62 -5.46
CA ARG A 62 -7.95 17.00 -5.11
C ARG A 62 -8.99 17.40 -6.15
N ARG A 63 -10.14 17.93 -5.75
CA ARG A 63 -11.31 18.14 -6.63
C ARG A 63 -10.87 18.68 -8.00
N ASP A 64 -11.13 17.91 -9.06
CA ASP A 64 -10.81 18.20 -10.46
C ASP A 64 -9.31 18.46 -10.77
N PHE A 65 -8.41 17.63 -10.23
CA PHE A 65 -6.98 17.68 -10.56
C PHE A 65 -6.69 17.12 -11.96
N GLU A 66 -6.16 18.00 -12.82
CA GLU A 66 -5.78 17.69 -14.20
C GLU A 66 -4.33 17.16 -14.26
N VAL A 67 -4.13 16.09 -15.02
CA VAL A 67 -2.83 15.48 -15.27
C VAL A 67 -2.54 15.50 -16.77
N ILE A 68 -1.37 16.00 -17.12
CA ILE A 68 -0.93 16.12 -18.51
C ILE A 68 0.32 15.28 -18.79
N ARG A 69 0.35 14.71 -20.00
CA ARG A 69 1.55 14.14 -20.61
C ARG A 69 2.00 15.07 -21.75
N PRO A 70 3.10 15.84 -21.59
CA PRO A 70 3.58 16.69 -22.68
C PRO A 70 4.17 15.86 -23.84
N ASN A 71 4.20 16.41 -25.07
CA ASN A 71 4.95 15.77 -26.16
C ASN A 71 6.47 15.90 -25.93
N GLU A 72 6.89 17.04 -25.38
CA GLU A 72 8.28 17.35 -25.06
C GLU A 72 8.35 18.16 -23.75
N ILE A 73 9.30 17.82 -22.88
CA ILE A 73 9.62 18.59 -21.68
C ILE A 73 10.81 19.51 -21.99
N LYS A 74 10.62 20.81 -21.82
CA LYS A 74 11.65 21.83 -22.04
C LYS A 74 12.30 22.22 -20.70
N PRO A 75 13.58 21.92 -20.48
CA PRO A 75 14.27 22.41 -19.31
C PRO A 75 14.63 23.90 -19.46
N TYR A 76 14.53 24.64 -18.37
CA TYR A 76 15.12 25.96 -18.23
C TYR A 76 16.63 25.82 -18.06
N VAL A 77 17.38 26.56 -18.88
CA VAL A 77 18.84 26.57 -18.84
C VAL A 77 19.32 27.90 -18.28
N PHE A 78 20.04 27.82 -17.18
CA PHE A 78 20.69 28.95 -16.50
C PHE A 78 22.18 28.93 -16.82
N THR A 79 22.69 29.99 -17.44
CA THR A 79 24.09 30.11 -17.85
C THR A 79 24.72 31.34 -17.20
N PRO A 80 26.05 31.41 -17.03
CA PRO A 80 26.71 32.55 -16.39
C PRO A 80 26.34 33.90 -17.04
N ASN A 81 26.16 33.91 -18.36
CA ASN A 81 25.93 35.12 -19.14
C ASN A 81 24.44 35.43 -19.38
N SER A 82 23.52 34.56 -18.96
CA SER A 82 22.07 34.80 -19.16
C SER A 82 21.46 35.48 -17.93
N LYS A 83 20.63 36.52 -18.16
CA LYS A 83 19.79 37.14 -17.12
C LYS A 83 18.53 36.32 -16.80
N ASN A 84 18.50 35.05 -17.19
CA ASN A 84 17.35 34.18 -16.96
C ASN A 84 17.19 33.95 -15.46
N SER A 85 16.03 34.31 -14.92
CA SER A 85 15.66 34.00 -13.54
C SER A 85 14.18 33.67 -13.47
N VAL A 86 13.83 32.70 -12.63
CA VAL A 86 12.44 32.35 -12.32
C VAL A 86 12.27 32.41 -10.81
N GLU A 87 11.38 33.28 -10.34
CA GLU A 87 11.11 33.48 -8.92
C GLU A 87 9.69 33.07 -8.57
N TYR A 88 9.57 32.09 -7.68
CA TYR A 88 8.32 31.64 -7.12
C TYR A 88 8.06 32.38 -5.80
N MET A 89 6.98 33.17 -5.76
CA MET A 89 6.46 33.78 -4.53
C MET A 89 5.07 33.25 -4.17
N HIS A 90 4.92 32.79 -2.93
CA HIS A 90 3.65 32.29 -2.41
C HIS A 90 2.62 33.43 -2.28
N HIS A 91 1.34 33.13 -2.54
CA HIS A 91 0.28 34.15 -2.56
C HIS A 91 0.09 34.86 -1.22
N LEU A 92 0.41 34.23 -0.09
CA LEU A 92 0.36 34.87 1.23
C LEU A 92 1.21 36.14 1.30
N LEU A 93 2.35 36.18 0.60
CA LEU A 93 3.23 37.36 0.56
C LEU A 93 2.61 38.55 -0.18
N SER A 94 1.54 38.31 -0.93
CA SER A 94 0.75 39.35 -1.62
C SER A 94 -0.07 40.19 -0.67
N ASN A 95 -0.52 39.60 0.44
CA ASN A 95 -1.28 40.31 1.43
C ASN A 95 -0.31 41.14 2.27
N SER A 96 -0.42 42.46 2.18
CA SER A 96 0.51 43.34 2.85
C SER A 96 0.42 43.32 4.37
N SER A 97 -0.69 42.83 4.92
CA SER A 97 -0.94 42.70 6.36
C SER A 97 -0.49 41.36 6.96
N HIS A 98 -0.09 40.39 6.13
CA HIS A 98 0.32 39.08 6.62
C HIS A 98 1.78 39.11 7.10
N TYR A 99 1.99 38.72 8.37
CA TYR A 99 3.30 38.56 8.99
C TYR A 99 3.60 37.10 9.22
N ILE A 100 4.80 36.68 8.82
CA ILE A 100 5.23 35.29 8.86
C ILE A 100 5.54 34.91 10.30
N ASP A 101 4.97 33.80 10.77
CA ASP A 101 5.11 33.30 12.12
C ASP A 101 5.50 31.82 12.19
N MET A 102 5.44 31.25 13.40
CA MET A 102 5.83 29.87 13.63
C MET A 102 4.89 28.85 12.97
N ASN A 103 3.63 29.21 12.71
CA ASN A 103 2.69 28.33 11.98
C ASN A 103 3.10 28.21 10.51
N ASP A 104 3.49 29.33 9.88
CA ASP A 104 4.04 29.31 8.52
C ASP A 104 5.33 28.48 8.49
N ALA A 105 6.21 28.68 9.47
CA ALA A 105 7.43 27.89 9.61
C ALA A 105 7.18 26.44 10.05
N ALA A 106 6.00 26.06 10.53
CA ALA A 106 5.64 24.66 10.79
C ALA A 106 5.22 23.93 9.51
N SER A 107 4.65 24.65 8.54
CA SER A 107 4.23 24.11 7.23
C SER A 107 5.41 23.77 6.29
N PRO A 108 5.45 22.60 5.63
CA PRO A 108 6.57 22.21 4.77
C PRO A 108 6.66 23.00 3.45
N PHE A 109 5.77 23.96 3.21
CA PHE A 109 5.72 24.73 1.98
C PHE A 109 6.65 25.95 2.06
N PRO A 110 7.64 26.08 1.17
CA PRO A 110 8.43 27.30 1.10
C PRO A 110 7.54 28.48 0.70
N LEU A 111 7.98 29.70 1.02
CA LEU A 111 7.32 30.93 0.62
C LEU A 111 7.99 31.59 -0.59
N ILE A 112 9.31 31.42 -0.71
CA ILE A 112 10.12 31.93 -1.82
C ILE A 112 11.06 30.85 -2.35
N ALA A 113 11.14 30.75 -3.68
CA ALA A 113 12.19 30.01 -4.38
C ALA A 113 12.60 30.76 -5.66
N LYS A 114 13.83 31.26 -5.71
CA LYS A 114 14.38 31.96 -6.88
C LYS A 114 15.48 31.14 -7.53
N TYR A 115 15.26 30.77 -8.78
CA TYR A 115 16.19 30.03 -9.63
C TYR A 115 16.85 30.99 -10.62
N SER A 116 18.15 31.19 -10.47
CA SER A 116 19.02 31.92 -11.37
C SER A 116 20.37 31.20 -11.43
N TYR A 117 21.24 31.53 -12.39
CA TYR A 117 22.59 30.96 -12.38
C TYR A 117 23.31 31.24 -11.05
N SER A 118 23.16 32.47 -10.52
CA SER A 118 23.72 32.87 -9.23
C SER A 118 23.15 32.11 -8.05
N SER A 119 21.83 31.90 -7.99
CA SER A 119 21.23 31.16 -6.87
C SER A 119 21.55 29.67 -6.90
N LEU A 120 21.79 29.08 -8.08
CA LEU A 120 22.14 27.66 -8.20
C LEU A 120 23.58 27.37 -7.76
N ILE A 121 24.51 28.30 -7.95
CA ILE A 121 25.91 28.16 -7.54
C ILE A 121 26.17 28.67 -6.12
N ASN A 122 25.59 29.83 -5.77
CA ASN A 122 25.80 30.54 -4.51
C ASN A 122 24.45 30.82 -3.83
N GLY A 123 23.69 29.75 -3.59
CA GLY A 123 22.34 29.83 -3.06
C GLY A 123 22.28 30.18 -1.58
N TYR A 124 21.35 31.06 -1.24
CA TYR A 124 20.98 31.37 0.13
C TYR A 124 19.61 30.77 0.46
N TYR A 125 19.43 30.35 1.71
CA TYR A 125 18.27 29.59 2.15
C TYR A 125 17.95 29.88 3.62
N CYS A 126 16.72 29.60 4.04
CA CYS A 126 16.30 29.76 5.43
C CYS A 126 16.27 28.40 6.15
N LYS A 127 16.88 28.27 7.33
CA LYS A 127 16.87 27.03 8.14
C LYS A 127 15.47 26.52 8.49
N TYR A 128 14.47 27.42 8.59
CA TYR A 128 13.07 27.05 8.81
C TYR A 128 12.35 26.56 7.54
N GLY A 129 12.98 26.65 6.36
CA GLY A 129 12.36 26.23 5.10
C GLY A 129 11.53 27.29 4.39
N LEU A 130 11.40 28.50 4.95
CA LEU A 130 10.60 29.59 4.37
C LEU A 130 11.15 30.11 3.04
N ILE A 131 12.47 30.03 2.85
CA ILE A 131 13.17 30.35 1.61
C ILE A 131 13.92 29.10 1.19
N LEU A 132 13.49 28.50 0.08
CA LEU A 132 14.10 27.30 -0.48
C LEU A 132 15.42 27.64 -1.18
N LEU A 133 15.43 28.72 -1.96
CA LEU A 133 16.63 29.18 -2.67
C LEU A 133 16.50 30.67 -3.01
N HIS A 134 17.59 31.42 -2.90
CA HIS A 134 17.71 32.80 -3.37
C HIS A 134 19.15 33.16 -3.73
N ASP A 135 19.34 34.20 -4.55
CA ASP A 135 20.66 34.76 -4.92
C ASP A 135 21.10 35.97 -4.07
N SER A 136 20.34 36.33 -3.02
CA SER A 136 20.58 37.53 -2.21
C SER A 136 21.16 37.12 -0.86
N LYS A 137 22.23 37.80 -0.46
CA LYS A 137 22.81 37.65 0.88
C LYS A 137 21.90 38.19 1.98
N GLU A 138 21.11 39.22 1.68
CA GLU A 138 20.11 39.75 2.60
C GLU A 138 18.81 38.95 2.51
N CYS A 139 18.21 38.64 3.66
CA CYS A 139 17.00 37.83 3.74
C CYS A 139 15.79 38.61 3.16
N PRO A 140 15.16 38.16 2.06
CA PRO A 140 14.03 38.85 1.44
C PRO A 140 12.77 38.92 2.32
N LEU A 141 12.69 38.10 3.38
CA LEU A 141 11.57 38.06 4.32
C LEU A 141 11.83 38.88 5.60
N ALA A 142 12.98 39.54 5.72
CA ALA A 142 13.41 40.18 6.98
C ALA A 142 12.39 41.17 7.55
N SER A 143 11.79 42.02 6.70
CA SER A 143 10.84 43.05 7.13
C SER A 143 9.47 42.51 7.57
N ARG A 144 9.19 41.22 7.32
CA ARG A 144 7.86 40.62 7.52
C ARG A 144 7.88 39.30 8.31
N CYS A 145 9.02 38.92 8.85
CA CYS A 145 9.19 37.64 9.53
C CYS A 145 9.36 37.85 11.04
N LYS A 146 8.37 37.40 11.83
CA LYS A 146 8.44 37.43 13.30
C LYS A 146 9.53 36.50 13.86
N LEU A 147 10.01 35.56 13.05
CA LEU A 147 11.10 34.64 13.39
C LEU A 147 12.49 35.21 13.05
N PHE A 148 12.56 36.40 12.48
CA PHE A 148 13.82 37.06 12.18
C PHE A 148 14.60 37.34 13.47
N LYS A 149 15.82 36.82 13.56
CA LYS A 149 16.75 37.10 14.66
C LYS A 149 18.04 37.68 14.11
N PRO A 150 18.38 38.94 14.40
CA PRO A 150 19.60 39.54 13.89
C PRO A 150 20.83 38.93 14.55
N LYS A 151 21.87 38.63 13.76
CA LYS A 151 23.17 38.16 14.21
C LYS A 151 24.21 39.26 13.96
N LYS A 152 24.76 39.87 15.02
CA LYS A 152 25.86 40.89 15.00
C LYS A 152 25.91 41.70 13.67
N GLY A 153 24.82 42.39 13.32
CA GLY A 153 24.59 42.98 11.99
C GLY A 153 23.18 42.70 11.47
N ARG A 154 22.81 43.25 10.31
CA ARG A 154 21.45 43.13 9.69
C ARG A 154 21.10 41.72 9.17
N ASP A 155 21.95 40.72 9.40
CA ASP A 155 21.78 39.36 8.86
C ASP A 155 20.99 38.47 9.82
N CYS A 156 20.04 37.69 9.31
CA CYS A 156 19.24 36.76 10.12
C CYS A 156 20.06 35.52 10.52
N GLU A 157 20.02 35.12 11.78
CA GLU A 157 20.66 33.91 12.33
C GLU A 157 20.23 32.62 11.60
N TYR A 158 19.01 32.62 11.06
CA TYR A 158 18.42 31.46 10.38
C TYR A 158 18.51 31.55 8.86
N TYR A 159 19.15 32.57 8.30
CA TYR A 159 19.34 32.73 6.86
C TYR A 159 20.81 32.48 6.50
N ASN A 160 21.05 31.38 5.80
CA ASN A 160 22.38 30.84 5.58
C ASN A 160 22.72 30.78 4.09
N GLY A 161 24.02 30.70 3.81
CA GLY A 161 24.59 30.63 2.47
C GLY A 161 25.91 31.39 2.40
N PRO A 162 26.55 31.47 1.22
CA PRO A 162 26.13 30.81 -0.02
C PRO A 162 26.44 29.31 0.00
N MET A 163 25.57 28.49 -0.62
CA MET A 163 25.79 27.07 -0.84
C MET A 163 25.23 26.63 -2.20
N PRO A 164 25.94 25.76 -2.96
CA PRO A 164 25.41 25.23 -4.22
C PRO A 164 24.11 24.46 -4.03
N TYR A 165 23.18 24.61 -4.97
CA TYR A 165 21.87 23.95 -4.95
C TYR A 165 21.99 22.42 -4.85
N GLU A 166 22.96 21.85 -5.55
CA GLU A 166 23.28 20.42 -5.49
C GLU A 166 23.71 19.94 -4.10
N ARG A 167 24.20 20.82 -3.21
CA ARG A 167 24.56 20.49 -1.83
C ARG A 167 23.41 20.72 -0.85
N LEU A 168 22.43 21.53 -1.23
CA LEU A 168 21.26 21.80 -0.39
C LEU A 168 20.32 20.60 -0.34
N TYR A 169 19.92 20.09 -1.52
CA TYR A 169 18.75 19.20 -1.60
C TYR A 169 18.99 17.92 -2.40
N THR A 170 18.37 16.84 -1.94
CA THR A 170 18.02 15.69 -2.78
C THR A 170 16.56 15.83 -3.20
N VAL A 171 16.31 15.84 -4.51
CA VAL A 171 15.01 16.20 -5.10
C VAL A 171 14.30 14.97 -5.65
N PHE A 172 13.06 14.73 -5.20
CA PHE A 172 12.25 13.59 -5.61
C PHE A 172 10.82 14.00 -6.00
N PRO A 173 10.19 13.29 -6.95
CA PRO A 173 8.78 13.48 -7.24
C PRO A 173 7.96 12.79 -6.15
N HIS A 174 6.88 13.43 -5.74
CA HIS A 174 5.75 12.72 -5.19
C HIS A 174 5.03 12.03 -6.35
N ILE A 175 4.78 10.72 -6.26
CA ILE A 175 4.12 9.95 -7.34
C ILE A 175 2.86 9.29 -6.79
N VAL A 176 1.73 9.60 -7.43
CA VAL A 176 0.43 8.99 -7.19
C VAL A 176 0.17 7.94 -8.28
N ARG A 177 -0.42 6.80 -7.89
CA ARG A 177 -0.76 5.70 -8.80
C ARG A 177 -2.19 5.25 -8.54
N ARG A 178 -2.92 4.94 -9.60
CA ARG A 178 -4.26 4.38 -9.49
C ARG A 178 -4.43 3.28 -10.52
N ILE A 179 -4.96 2.14 -10.08
CA ILE A 179 -5.36 1.07 -10.99
C ILE A 179 -6.88 1.01 -10.97
N ARG A 180 -7.48 0.87 -12.15
CA ARG A 180 -8.93 0.68 -12.31
C ARG A 180 -9.16 -0.46 -13.29
N GLU A 181 -10.24 -1.18 -13.08
CA GLU A 181 -10.75 -2.11 -14.07
C GLU A 181 -11.41 -1.32 -15.22
N GLY A 182 -11.17 -1.69 -16.47
CA GLY A 182 -11.67 -0.95 -17.63
C GLY A 182 -12.89 -1.61 -18.29
N GLY A 183 -14.01 -0.91 -18.46
CA GLY A 183 -15.15 -1.37 -19.28
C GLY A 183 -16.12 -2.34 -18.59
N ILE A 184 -17.36 -2.38 -19.10
CA ILE A 184 -18.50 -3.15 -18.56
C ILE A 184 -18.44 -4.64 -18.97
N ASP A 185 -17.85 -4.97 -20.14
CA ASP A 185 -17.74 -6.32 -20.70
C ASP A 185 -16.42 -7.04 -20.31
N ASN A 186 -15.95 -6.83 -19.08
CA ASN A 186 -14.75 -7.51 -18.59
C ASN A 186 -15.03 -8.96 -18.27
N LYS A 187 -14.76 -9.86 -19.22
CA LYS A 187 -14.60 -11.30 -18.95
C LYS A 187 -13.36 -11.52 -18.09
N LYS A 188 -13.46 -11.21 -16.80
CA LYS A 188 -12.46 -11.60 -15.81
C LYS A 188 -12.44 -13.11 -15.71
N ARG A 189 -11.24 -13.67 -15.60
CA ARG A 189 -11.09 -15.09 -15.35
C ARG A 189 -10.75 -15.30 -13.89
N ILE A 190 -11.65 -15.93 -13.14
CA ILE A 190 -11.33 -16.46 -11.81
C ILE A 190 -10.34 -17.61 -12.01
N LEU A 191 -9.18 -17.50 -11.37
CA LEU A 191 -8.12 -18.50 -11.43
C LEU A 191 -8.27 -19.54 -10.32
N THR A 192 -8.67 -19.10 -9.13
CA THR A 192 -8.87 -19.93 -7.93
C THR A 192 -9.55 -19.12 -6.81
N LEU A 193 -10.12 -19.82 -5.82
CA LEU A 193 -10.60 -19.26 -4.55
C LEU A 193 -9.55 -19.48 -3.46
N ILE A 194 -9.29 -18.46 -2.64
CA ILE A 194 -8.35 -18.53 -1.53
C ILE A 194 -9.06 -19.17 -0.33
N VAL A 195 -8.96 -20.49 -0.22
CA VAL A 195 -9.57 -21.25 0.88
C VAL A 195 -8.54 -21.45 2.00
N VAL A 196 -8.94 -21.20 3.24
CA VAL A 196 -8.11 -21.41 4.43
C VAL A 196 -8.89 -22.11 5.53
N LYS A 197 -8.16 -22.74 6.46
CA LYS A 197 -8.71 -23.32 7.68
C LYS A 197 -8.60 -22.35 8.85
N ILE A 198 -9.72 -22.11 9.52
CA ILE A 198 -9.81 -21.38 10.79
C ILE A 198 -10.27 -22.39 11.85
N GLY A 199 -9.32 -22.94 12.60
CA GLY A 199 -9.58 -24.07 13.50
C GLY A 199 -10.08 -25.28 12.69
N ASN A 200 -11.31 -25.72 12.97
CA ASN A 200 -11.95 -26.86 12.29
C ASN A 200 -12.87 -26.46 11.14
N SER A 201 -12.90 -25.17 10.78
CA SER A 201 -13.84 -24.62 9.80
C SER A 201 -13.09 -24.10 8.59
N ASP A 202 -13.54 -24.46 7.39
CA ASP A 202 -13.06 -23.85 6.16
C ASP A 202 -13.72 -22.48 5.96
N ARG A 203 -12.97 -21.55 5.37
CA ARG A 203 -13.40 -20.20 4.99
C ARG A 203 -12.85 -19.84 3.62
N ILE A 204 -13.63 -19.08 2.86
CA ILE A 204 -13.19 -18.53 1.57
C ILE A 204 -12.76 -17.08 1.81
N LEU A 205 -11.45 -16.84 1.92
CA LEU A 205 -10.91 -15.51 2.16
C LEU A 205 -11.08 -14.57 0.98
N GLY A 206 -11.15 -15.10 -0.24
CA GLY A 206 -11.12 -14.29 -1.44
C GLY A 206 -11.04 -15.10 -2.72
N LYS A 207 -10.87 -14.38 -3.83
CA LYS A 207 -10.65 -14.93 -5.17
C LYS A 207 -9.45 -14.27 -5.83
N ILE A 208 -8.74 -15.05 -6.66
CA ILE A 208 -7.67 -14.55 -7.52
C ILE A 208 -8.21 -14.49 -8.94
N GLU A 209 -8.10 -13.33 -9.56
CA GLU A 209 -8.57 -13.08 -10.92
C GLU A 209 -7.42 -12.62 -11.82
N PHE A 210 -7.54 -12.92 -13.11
CA PHE A 210 -6.73 -12.32 -14.15
C PHE A 210 -7.57 -11.41 -15.03
N SER A 211 -7.02 -10.24 -15.38
CA SER A 211 -7.60 -9.30 -16.33
C SER A 211 -6.52 -8.77 -17.27
N ASP A 212 -6.86 -8.61 -18.55
CA ASP A 212 -6.08 -7.93 -19.57
C ASP A 212 -6.66 -6.54 -19.92
N LYS A 213 -7.60 -6.05 -19.10
CA LYS A 213 -8.33 -4.79 -19.26
C LYS A 213 -8.12 -3.81 -18.11
N LEU A 214 -7.00 -3.93 -17.39
CA LEU A 214 -6.67 -2.98 -16.33
C LEU A 214 -6.13 -1.67 -16.90
N ASN A 215 -6.46 -0.57 -16.24
CA ASN A 215 -5.99 0.77 -16.57
C ASN A 215 -5.14 1.30 -15.40
N LEU A 216 -3.92 1.75 -15.69
CA LEU A 216 -3.02 2.39 -14.74
C LEU A 216 -2.95 3.89 -15.04
N GLU A 217 -3.18 4.72 -14.04
CA GLU A 217 -2.86 6.14 -14.05
C GLU A 217 -1.68 6.38 -13.10
N ALA A 218 -0.62 7.02 -13.57
CA ALA A 218 0.53 7.35 -12.74
C ALA A 218 0.99 8.78 -13.03
N PHE A 219 1.16 9.59 -11.99
CA PHE A 219 1.51 10.99 -12.15
C PHE A 219 2.26 11.54 -10.95
N SER A 220 3.06 12.57 -11.20
CA SER A 220 3.64 13.41 -10.15
C SER A 220 2.85 14.70 -10.02
N ASP A 221 2.47 15.02 -8.79
CA ASP A 221 1.71 16.23 -8.44
C ASP A 221 2.50 17.20 -7.57
N ALA A 222 3.70 16.81 -7.10
CA ALA A 222 4.54 17.63 -6.27
C ALA A 222 6.02 17.22 -6.34
N THR A 223 6.89 18.17 -6.02
CA THR A 223 8.32 17.93 -5.79
C THR A 223 8.64 18.07 -4.31
N ILE A 224 9.50 17.17 -3.84
CA ILE A 224 9.95 17.05 -2.46
C ILE A 224 11.45 17.33 -2.43
N PHE A 225 11.88 18.17 -1.51
CA PHE A 225 13.27 18.54 -1.32
C PHE A 225 13.73 18.05 0.06
N TYR A 226 14.51 16.97 0.10
CA TYR A 226 15.14 16.52 1.34
C TYR A 226 16.46 17.25 1.55
N ALA A 227 16.69 17.79 2.74
CA ALA A 227 17.98 18.38 3.08
C ALA A 227 19.07 17.30 3.05
N LYS A 228 20.22 17.56 2.42
CA LYS A 228 21.31 16.56 2.33
C LYS A 228 22.03 16.29 3.65
N ALA A 229 21.89 17.19 4.62
CA ALA A 229 22.42 17.05 5.96
C ALA A 229 21.44 17.66 6.96
N ALA A 230 21.33 17.04 8.14
CA ALA A 230 20.32 17.39 9.16
C ALA A 230 20.57 18.76 9.82
N ASP A 231 21.80 19.27 9.78
CA ASP A 231 22.19 20.57 10.33
C ASP A 231 21.85 21.75 9.40
N LEU A 232 21.53 21.47 8.14
CA LEU A 232 21.17 22.49 7.15
C LEU A 232 19.81 23.11 7.45
N MET A 233 18.81 22.31 7.81
CA MET A 233 17.43 22.78 8.01
C MET A 233 16.83 22.17 9.28
N TYR A 234 15.93 22.91 9.93
CA TYR A 234 15.11 22.37 11.01
C TYR A 234 14.02 21.40 10.52
N LYS A 235 13.88 21.25 9.20
CA LYS A 235 12.95 20.32 8.57
C LYS A 235 13.69 19.30 7.73
N ASP A 236 13.24 18.06 7.83
CA ASP A 236 13.80 16.97 7.03
C ASP A 236 13.48 17.11 5.53
N PHE A 237 12.37 17.79 5.19
CA PHE A 237 12.01 18.10 3.81
C PHE A 237 11.17 19.37 3.63
N LEU A 238 11.13 19.85 2.39
CA LEU A 238 10.21 20.85 1.88
C LEU A 238 9.35 20.28 0.75
N TRP A 239 8.15 20.83 0.55
CA TRP A 239 7.16 20.36 -0.41
C TRP A 239 6.72 21.49 -1.35
N THR A 240 6.63 21.22 -2.66
CA THR A 240 6.02 22.13 -3.64
C THR A 240 5.00 21.38 -4.50
N SER A 241 3.72 21.78 -4.44
CA SER A 241 2.66 21.16 -5.25
C SER A 241 2.56 21.83 -6.62
N TYR A 242 2.38 21.04 -7.68
CA TYR A 242 2.15 21.56 -9.03
C TYR A 242 0.71 22.03 -9.19
N GLU A 243 0.48 22.91 -10.17
CA GLU A 243 -0.88 23.28 -10.58
C GLU A 243 -1.57 22.16 -11.36
N LYS A 244 -0.84 21.52 -12.29
CA LYS A 244 -1.25 20.33 -13.03
C LYS A 244 -0.24 19.21 -12.82
N GLY A 245 -0.74 17.98 -12.71
CA GLY A 245 0.12 16.80 -12.60
C GLY A 245 0.88 16.52 -13.89
N ILE A 246 2.06 15.93 -13.78
CA ILE A 246 2.82 15.41 -14.92
C ILE A 246 2.75 13.90 -14.86
N GLY A 247 2.14 13.26 -15.85
CA GLY A 247 1.83 11.84 -15.75
C GLY A 247 1.49 11.18 -17.07
N PHE A 248 1.03 9.93 -16.95
CA PHE A 248 0.56 9.12 -18.06
C PHE A 248 -0.50 8.14 -17.58
N ARG A 249 -1.30 7.66 -18.52
CA ARG A 249 -2.18 6.50 -18.31
C ARG A 249 -1.83 5.40 -19.31
N LEU A 250 -2.00 4.16 -18.87
CA LEU A 250 -1.86 2.95 -19.69
C LEU A 250 -3.18 2.19 -19.59
N ASN A 251 -3.64 1.66 -20.71
CA ASN A 251 -4.88 0.89 -20.79
C ASN A 251 -4.58 -0.53 -21.29
N ASN A 252 -5.53 -1.46 -21.10
CA ASN A 252 -5.40 -2.86 -21.50
C ASN A 252 -4.15 -3.54 -20.92
N LEU A 253 -3.90 -3.33 -19.63
CA LEU A 253 -2.80 -3.96 -18.91
C LEU A 253 -3.18 -5.34 -18.42
N ASN A 254 -2.23 -6.26 -18.52
CA ASN A 254 -2.29 -7.54 -17.82
C ASN A 254 -2.08 -7.32 -16.33
N GLY A 255 -2.94 -7.93 -15.51
CA GLY A 255 -2.74 -7.96 -14.07
C GLY A 255 -3.46 -9.09 -13.36
N LEU A 256 -2.97 -9.33 -12.14
CA LEU A 256 -3.60 -10.20 -11.17
C LEU A 256 -4.33 -9.34 -10.14
N ILE A 257 -5.55 -9.77 -9.81
CA ILE A 257 -6.41 -9.10 -8.84
C ILE A 257 -6.70 -10.10 -7.73
N PHE A 258 -6.37 -9.74 -6.50
CA PHE A 258 -6.70 -10.52 -5.31
C PHE A 258 -7.82 -9.77 -4.61
N LYS A 259 -9.04 -10.30 -4.68
CA LYS A 259 -10.21 -9.71 -4.01
C LYS A 259 -10.50 -10.48 -2.76
N PHE A 260 -10.59 -9.77 -1.63
CA PHE A 260 -10.82 -10.38 -0.33
C PHE A 260 -12.24 -10.12 0.15
N ASN A 261 -12.78 -11.09 0.86
CA ASN A 261 -13.93 -10.91 1.72
C ASN A 261 -13.45 -10.34 3.05
N ASP A 262 -13.85 -9.11 3.36
CA ASP A 262 -13.40 -8.41 4.57
C ASP A 262 -13.76 -9.16 5.86
N SER A 263 -14.94 -9.78 5.93
CA SER A 263 -15.34 -10.57 7.11
C SER A 263 -14.46 -11.79 7.27
N ALA A 264 -14.24 -12.57 6.21
CA ALA A 264 -13.42 -13.78 6.27
C ALA A 264 -11.95 -13.46 6.53
N LEU A 265 -11.43 -12.39 5.92
CA LEU A 265 -10.09 -11.89 6.16
C LEU A 265 -9.90 -11.45 7.61
N ASN A 266 -10.85 -10.69 8.17
CA ASN A 266 -10.80 -10.26 9.57
C ASN A 266 -10.88 -11.45 10.54
N ASP A 267 -11.71 -12.44 10.26
CA ASP A 267 -11.79 -13.67 11.05
C ASP A 267 -10.47 -14.46 11.00
N TYR A 268 -9.83 -14.53 9.83
CA TYR A 268 -8.53 -15.17 9.66
C TYR A 268 -7.42 -14.46 10.45
N ILE A 269 -7.34 -13.13 10.36
CA ILE A 269 -6.38 -12.35 11.15
C ILE A 269 -6.67 -12.50 12.65
N SER A 270 -7.93 -12.43 13.06
CA SER A 270 -8.35 -12.66 14.44
C SER A 270 -7.92 -14.05 14.94
N PHE A 271 -8.08 -15.07 14.11
CA PHE A 271 -7.61 -16.42 14.39
C PHE A 271 -6.09 -16.47 14.56
N LEU A 272 -5.32 -15.94 13.61
CA LEU A 272 -3.85 -15.93 13.68
C LEU A 272 -3.33 -15.25 14.96
N ILE A 273 -3.93 -14.12 15.32
CA ILE A 273 -3.55 -13.39 16.53
C ILE A 273 -3.92 -14.20 17.80
N LYS A 274 -5.06 -14.90 17.83
CA LYS A 274 -5.43 -15.77 18.97
C LYS A 274 -4.58 -17.02 19.06
N SER A 275 -4.18 -17.58 17.93
CA SER A 275 -3.44 -18.85 17.88
C SER A 275 -1.94 -18.68 18.10
N ASN A 276 -1.40 -17.48 17.84
CA ASN A 276 0.03 -17.22 17.92
C ASN A 276 0.33 -15.87 18.59
N GLN A 277 0.73 -15.93 19.86
CA GLN A 277 1.06 -14.76 20.65
C GLN A 277 2.25 -13.95 20.10
N GLU A 278 3.16 -14.58 19.34
CA GLU A 278 4.25 -13.86 18.68
C GLU A 278 3.72 -12.99 17.53
N ILE A 279 2.74 -13.48 16.75
CA ILE A 279 2.07 -12.68 15.72
C ILE A 279 1.32 -11.50 16.36
N GLU A 280 0.66 -11.75 17.50
CA GLU A 280 0.03 -10.68 18.28
C GLU A 280 1.04 -9.61 18.70
N ASP A 281 2.14 -9.99 19.36
CA ASP A 281 3.15 -9.06 19.85
C ASP A 281 3.79 -8.26 18.70
N TRP A 282 4.07 -8.90 17.54
CA TRP A 282 4.60 -8.21 16.36
C TRP A 282 3.64 -7.18 15.76
N LEU A 283 2.38 -7.56 15.55
CA LEU A 283 1.36 -6.64 15.05
C LEU A 283 1.14 -5.48 16.02
N CYS A 284 1.08 -5.80 17.30
CA CYS A 284 0.92 -4.83 18.38
C CYS A 284 2.06 -3.81 18.39
N ALA A 285 3.31 -4.28 18.39
CA ALA A 285 4.48 -3.43 18.38
C ALA A 285 4.47 -2.52 17.15
N LYS A 286 4.28 -3.09 15.96
CA LYS A 286 4.24 -2.33 14.69
C LYS A 286 3.12 -1.29 14.69
N MET A 287 1.90 -1.66 15.09
CA MET A 287 0.75 -0.76 15.15
C MET A 287 0.95 0.37 16.16
N PHE A 288 1.31 0.02 17.40
CA PHE A 288 1.51 0.97 18.48
C PHE A 288 2.60 1.98 18.15
N ILE A 289 3.74 1.51 17.61
CA ILE A 289 4.85 2.39 17.26
C ILE A 289 4.49 3.26 16.05
N TYR A 290 3.76 2.73 15.06
CA TYR A 290 3.42 3.48 13.85
C TYR A 290 2.27 4.49 14.02
N PHE A 291 1.26 4.19 14.84
CA PHE A 291 0.09 5.05 15.04
C PHE A 291 0.08 5.79 16.39
N GLY A 292 0.80 5.28 17.39
CA GLY A 292 0.66 5.72 18.79
C GLY A 292 -0.68 5.30 19.41
N ASN A 293 -1.12 6.00 20.45
CA ASN A 293 -2.35 5.73 21.20
C ASN A 293 -3.63 6.25 20.51
N ARG A 294 -3.75 6.12 19.19
CA ARG A 294 -4.93 6.60 18.46
C ARG A 294 -6.09 5.61 18.60
N ASN A 295 -7.28 6.11 18.93
CA ASN A 295 -8.49 5.29 19.02
C ASN A 295 -8.95 4.73 17.66
N ARG A 296 -8.69 5.46 16.57
CA ARG A 296 -8.97 5.02 15.20
C ARG A 296 -7.70 5.14 14.37
N ILE A 297 -7.34 4.06 13.71
CA ILE A 297 -6.22 4.03 12.78
C ILE A 297 -6.70 4.31 11.36
N TYR A 298 -5.93 5.09 10.61
CA TYR A 298 -6.17 5.35 9.19
C TYR A 298 -4.83 5.62 8.49
N LEU A 299 -4.73 5.19 7.23
CA LEU A 299 -3.61 5.51 6.36
C LEU A 299 -4.10 6.39 5.22
N ARG A 300 -3.20 7.20 4.66
CA ARG A 300 -3.48 7.98 3.46
C ARG A 300 -2.69 7.36 2.31
N LYS A 301 -3.40 6.95 1.25
CA LYS A 301 -2.75 6.44 0.03
C LYS A 301 -1.82 7.50 -0.53
N PHE A 302 -0.61 7.10 -0.90
CA PHE A 302 0.39 7.98 -1.50
C PHE A 302 0.53 9.30 -0.74
N SER A 303 0.52 9.24 0.59
CA SER A 303 0.90 10.39 1.41
C SER A 303 2.38 10.25 1.72
N LEU A 304 3.15 11.33 1.58
CA LEU A 304 4.41 11.44 2.33
C LEU A 304 4.06 11.59 3.80
N SER A 305 3.76 10.47 4.43
CA SER A 305 3.69 10.48 5.86
C SER A 305 5.10 10.52 6.41
N GLN A 306 5.42 11.51 7.25
CA GLN A 306 6.51 11.41 8.23
C GLN A 306 6.24 10.30 9.26
N ASN A 307 5.25 9.43 9.04
CA ASN A 307 4.83 8.42 10.00
C ASN A 307 5.99 7.48 10.30
N GLY A 308 6.79 7.05 9.32
CA GLY A 308 8.02 6.29 9.57
C GLY A 308 9.00 6.99 10.52
N PHE A 309 9.32 8.27 10.31
CA PHE A 309 10.19 9.04 11.20
C PHE A 309 9.57 9.27 12.59
N ASN A 310 8.29 9.63 12.63
CA ASN A 310 7.53 9.78 13.87
C ASN A 310 7.45 8.45 14.64
N ALA A 311 7.35 7.33 13.93
CA ALA A 311 7.36 5.99 14.48
C ALA A 311 8.73 5.68 15.07
N MET A 312 9.82 5.99 14.39
CA MET A 312 11.18 5.89 14.95
C MET A 312 11.32 6.71 16.24
N ASN A 313 10.92 7.98 16.23
CA ASN A 313 10.97 8.83 17.43
C ASN A 313 10.13 8.27 18.60
N ARG A 314 8.95 7.69 18.32
CA ARG A 314 8.15 7.00 19.34
C ARG A 314 8.80 5.72 19.82
N PHE A 315 9.47 4.99 18.94
CA PHE A 315 10.21 3.78 19.27
C PHE A 315 11.37 4.12 20.22
N GLU A 316 12.14 5.18 19.95
CA GLU A 316 13.22 5.65 20.83
C GLU A 316 12.69 5.99 22.24
N LYS A 317 11.54 6.67 22.32
CA LYS A 317 10.87 6.95 23.61
C LYS A 317 10.40 5.68 24.31
N LEU A 318 9.85 4.72 23.56
CA LEU A 318 9.44 3.43 24.11
C LEU A 318 10.64 2.68 24.71
N ILE A 319 11.84 2.77 24.11
CA ILE A 319 13.07 2.21 24.69
C ILE A 319 13.37 2.86 26.05
N ASP A 320 13.32 4.19 26.15
CA ASP A 320 13.52 4.88 27.44
C ASP A 320 12.49 4.43 28.51
N GLU A 321 11.22 4.28 28.10
CA GLU A 321 10.14 3.83 28.97
C GLU A 321 10.31 2.38 29.43
N ILE A 322 10.79 1.49 28.56
CA ILE A 322 11.08 0.09 28.89
C ILE A 322 12.21 0.00 29.90
N ILE A 323 13.34 0.69 29.64
CA ILE A 323 14.49 0.73 30.55
C ILE A 323 14.08 1.32 31.92
N SER A 324 13.19 2.30 31.91
CA SER A 324 12.68 2.92 33.14
C SER A 324 11.56 2.12 33.83
N ASN A 325 11.19 0.95 33.30
CA ASN A 325 10.07 0.11 33.76
C ASN A 325 8.73 0.87 33.85
N LYS A 326 8.48 1.78 32.91
CA LYS A 326 7.27 2.63 32.81
C LYS A 326 6.44 2.34 31.56
N ALA A 327 6.96 1.55 30.63
CA ALA A 327 6.31 1.27 29.36
C ALA A 327 4.95 0.59 29.55
N LYS A 328 3.92 1.14 28.90
CA LYS A 328 2.59 0.54 28.80
C LYS A 328 2.11 0.70 27.37
N ALA A 329 1.62 -0.39 26.77
CA ALA A 329 0.96 -0.34 25.48
C ALA A 329 -0.43 -0.95 25.57
N ILE A 330 -1.38 -0.35 24.87
CA ILE A 330 -2.73 -0.88 24.72
C ILE A 330 -2.95 -1.08 23.23
N CYS A 331 -3.16 -2.33 22.83
CA CYS A 331 -3.60 -2.66 21.49
C CYS A 331 -5.11 -2.91 21.51
N ASN A 332 -5.88 -1.97 20.97
CA ASN A 332 -7.29 -2.24 20.72
C ASN A 332 -7.42 -3.37 19.68
N ARG A 333 -8.25 -4.37 20.00
CA ARG A 333 -8.38 -5.59 19.20
C ARG A 333 -8.90 -5.35 17.78
N ASP A 334 -9.89 -4.47 17.63
CA ASP A 334 -10.49 -4.17 16.32
C ASP A 334 -9.50 -3.44 15.42
N ASN A 335 -8.77 -2.46 15.97
CA ASN A 335 -7.68 -1.80 15.27
C ASN A 335 -6.56 -2.78 14.89
N LEU A 336 -6.24 -3.74 15.77
CA LEU A 336 -5.22 -4.74 15.51
C LEU A 336 -5.61 -5.68 14.37
N ILE A 337 -6.89 -6.05 14.28
CA ILE A 337 -7.43 -6.87 13.17
C ILE A 337 -7.41 -6.07 11.86
N LEU A 338 -7.92 -4.82 11.87
CA LEU A 338 -7.87 -3.92 10.70
C LEU A 338 -6.44 -3.65 10.22
N PHE A 339 -5.50 -3.53 11.15
CA PHE A 339 -4.10 -3.38 10.83
C PHE A 339 -3.52 -4.67 10.27
N GLY A 340 -3.78 -5.81 10.91
CA GLY A 340 -3.28 -7.12 10.47
C GLY A 340 -3.78 -7.51 9.07
N SER A 341 -5.04 -7.20 8.74
CA SER A 341 -5.60 -7.42 7.40
C SER A 341 -4.86 -6.59 6.35
N PHE A 342 -4.60 -5.31 6.66
CA PHE A 342 -3.81 -4.44 5.79
C PHE A 342 -2.37 -4.95 5.62
N ILE A 343 -1.72 -5.33 6.72
CA ILE A 343 -0.35 -5.85 6.70
C ILE A 343 -0.25 -7.09 5.82
N LEU A 344 -1.23 -8.01 5.91
CA LEU A 344 -1.25 -9.21 5.08
C LEU A 344 -1.34 -8.85 3.60
N VAL A 345 -2.31 -8.03 3.20
CA VAL A 345 -2.52 -7.72 1.77
C VAL A 345 -1.40 -6.86 1.19
N HIS A 346 -0.82 -5.95 1.98
CA HIS A 346 0.33 -5.15 1.56
C HIS A 346 1.58 -6.01 1.38
N THR A 347 1.87 -6.90 2.34
CA THR A 347 3.01 -7.81 2.23
C THR A 347 2.81 -8.80 1.08
N LEU A 348 1.59 -9.29 0.87
CA LEU A 348 1.25 -10.17 -0.25
C LEU A 348 1.55 -9.52 -1.61
N ALA A 349 1.25 -8.23 -1.78
CA ALA A 349 1.57 -7.48 -2.99
C ALA A 349 3.08 -7.53 -3.30
N HIS A 350 3.92 -7.38 -2.27
CA HIS A 350 5.38 -7.48 -2.42
C HIS A 350 5.80 -8.90 -2.80
N VAL A 351 5.24 -9.92 -2.12
CA VAL A 351 5.56 -11.32 -2.41
C VAL A 351 5.23 -11.71 -3.85
N ILE A 352 4.07 -11.27 -4.37
CA ILE A 352 3.67 -11.58 -5.76
C ILE A 352 4.67 -10.97 -6.76
N ILE A 353 5.10 -9.73 -6.54
CA ILE A 353 6.12 -9.08 -7.39
C ILE A 353 7.46 -9.81 -7.28
N ASN A 354 7.85 -10.23 -6.07
CA ASN A 354 9.08 -11.01 -5.86
C ASN A 354 9.02 -12.38 -6.55
N ILE A 355 7.87 -13.06 -6.55
CA ILE A 355 7.67 -14.29 -7.31
C ILE A 355 7.83 -14.02 -8.81
N GLY A 356 7.12 -13.01 -9.34
CA GLY A 356 7.19 -12.66 -10.76
C GLY A 356 8.59 -12.27 -11.23
N THR A 357 9.35 -11.56 -10.40
CA THR A 357 10.75 -11.19 -10.71
C THR A 357 11.70 -12.37 -10.59
N SER A 358 11.49 -13.30 -9.65
CA SER A 358 12.30 -14.52 -9.51
C SER A 358 12.22 -15.46 -10.71
N MET A 359 11.10 -15.44 -11.44
CA MET A 359 10.88 -16.28 -12.61
C MET A 359 11.56 -15.79 -13.89
N VAL A 360 12.02 -14.53 -13.92
CA VAL A 360 12.54 -13.90 -15.15
C VAL A 360 13.91 -13.26 -14.89
N ASN A 361 13.94 -12.13 -14.19
CA ASN A 361 15.15 -11.39 -13.82
C ASN A 361 14.79 -10.33 -12.77
N GLN A 362 15.69 -10.00 -11.84
CA GLN A 362 15.48 -8.90 -10.89
C GLN A 362 15.37 -7.51 -11.56
N ALA A 363 15.95 -7.35 -12.75
CA ALA A 363 15.94 -6.09 -13.50
C ALA A 363 14.53 -5.61 -13.90
N ILE A 364 13.56 -6.52 -14.02
CA ILE A 364 12.16 -6.20 -14.39
C ILE A 364 11.28 -5.81 -13.19
N SER A 365 11.82 -5.74 -11.97
CA SER A 365 11.08 -5.28 -10.79
C SER A 365 10.48 -3.88 -10.97
N ALA A 366 11.14 -3.03 -11.76
CA ALA A 366 10.64 -1.70 -12.12
C ALA A 366 9.43 -1.71 -13.05
N ASP A 367 9.14 -2.85 -13.69
CA ASP A 367 8.04 -3.01 -14.64
C ASP A 367 6.76 -3.43 -13.95
N TYR A 368 6.80 -3.84 -12.69
CA TYR A 368 5.61 -4.14 -11.90
C TYR A 368 5.14 -2.92 -11.11
N THR A 369 3.84 -2.77 -10.97
CA THR A 369 3.21 -1.81 -10.07
C THR A 369 2.06 -2.50 -9.35
N TYR A 370 1.80 -2.11 -8.11
CA TYR A 370 0.61 -2.54 -7.40
C TYR A 370 -0.21 -1.37 -6.86
N TYR A 371 -1.48 -1.65 -6.62
CA TYR A 371 -2.45 -0.76 -5.98
C TYR A 371 -3.26 -1.57 -4.98
N ILE A 372 -3.61 -0.94 -3.85
CA ILE A 372 -4.37 -1.58 -2.78
C ILE A 372 -5.62 -0.74 -2.51
N GLU A 373 -6.75 -1.42 -2.44
CA GLU A 373 -7.98 -0.94 -1.81
C GLU A 373 -8.08 -1.64 -0.46
N HIS A 374 -8.32 -0.88 0.60
CA HIS A 374 -8.48 -1.43 1.94
C HIS A 374 -9.21 -0.44 2.86
N PRO A 375 -10.08 -0.90 3.79
CA PRO A 375 -10.79 -0.03 4.73
C PRO A 375 -9.92 0.91 5.57
N ILE A 376 -8.65 0.56 5.81
CA ILE A 376 -7.69 1.43 6.50
C ILE A 376 -7.42 2.74 5.76
N PHE A 377 -7.64 2.77 4.44
CA PHE A 377 -7.56 3.97 3.61
C PHE A 377 -8.91 4.70 3.45
N GLY A 378 -9.99 4.13 4.01
CA GLY A 378 -11.36 4.57 3.78
C GLY A 378 -12.03 3.98 2.54
N ASP A 379 -11.44 2.94 1.92
CA ASP A 379 -12.11 2.21 0.84
C ASP A 379 -13.21 1.29 1.39
N VAL A 380 -14.16 0.91 0.53
CA VAL A 380 -15.28 0.01 0.89
C VAL A 380 -14.97 -1.47 0.71
N SER A 381 -13.81 -1.80 0.15
CA SER A 381 -13.40 -3.16 -0.18
C SER A 381 -11.91 -3.37 0.08
N THR A 382 -11.53 -4.64 0.24
CA THR A 382 -10.13 -5.06 0.23
C THR A 382 -9.75 -5.73 -1.07
N SER A 383 -8.81 -5.15 -1.81
CA SER A 383 -8.30 -5.72 -3.06
C SER A 383 -6.85 -5.33 -3.32
N VAL A 384 -6.07 -6.26 -3.89
CA VAL A 384 -4.71 -6.02 -4.36
C VAL A 384 -4.65 -6.21 -5.86
N TYR A 385 -4.24 -5.17 -6.56
CA TYR A 385 -4.02 -5.19 -8.01
C TYR A 385 -2.52 -5.20 -8.25
N VAL A 386 -2.01 -6.18 -8.98
CA VAL A 386 -0.61 -6.23 -9.44
C VAL A 386 -0.63 -6.20 -10.97
N VAL A 387 0.04 -5.23 -11.58
CA VAL A 387 0.03 -4.99 -13.03
C VAL A 387 1.42 -4.87 -13.60
N GLU A 388 1.55 -5.26 -14.87
CA GLU A 388 2.69 -4.90 -15.70
C GLU A 388 2.51 -3.46 -16.20
N SER A 389 3.37 -2.55 -15.76
CA SER A 389 3.31 -1.11 -16.05
C SER A 389 3.85 -0.72 -17.44
N ILE A 390 3.59 -1.57 -18.44
CA ILE A 390 4.04 -1.43 -19.83
C ILE A 390 2.88 -1.77 -20.78
N TYR A 391 2.74 -1.00 -21.85
CA TYR A 391 1.66 -1.19 -22.83
C TYR A 391 1.69 -2.59 -23.45
N GLY A 392 0.56 -3.30 -23.42
CA GLY A 392 0.42 -4.69 -23.91
C GLY A 392 0.97 -5.77 -22.96
N GLY A 393 1.78 -5.38 -21.98
CA GLY A 393 2.45 -6.29 -21.05
C GLY A 393 3.56 -7.13 -21.70
N PHE A 394 4.50 -7.60 -20.89
CA PHE A 394 5.46 -8.64 -21.30
C PHE A 394 4.86 -10.05 -21.21
N GLY A 395 3.73 -10.21 -20.51
CA GLY A 395 3.02 -11.48 -20.36
C GLY A 395 3.53 -12.34 -19.21
N TYR A 396 4.29 -11.78 -18.27
CA TYR A 396 4.74 -12.45 -17.06
C TYR A 396 3.57 -12.80 -16.14
N LEU A 397 2.66 -11.86 -15.87
CA LEU A 397 1.46 -12.07 -15.08
C LEU A 397 0.45 -12.98 -15.78
N LYS A 398 0.43 -13.00 -17.11
CA LYS A 398 -0.35 -13.97 -17.90
C LYS A 398 0.23 -15.39 -17.78
N THR A 399 1.55 -15.51 -17.72
CA THR A 399 2.22 -16.79 -17.46
C THR A 399 1.93 -17.26 -16.03
N LEU A 400 2.10 -16.37 -15.05
CA LEU A 400 1.80 -16.64 -13.65
C LEU A 400 0.32 -17.01 -13.45
N SER A 401 -0.62 -16.33 -14.13
CA SER A 401 -2.05 -16.68 -14.04
C SER A 401 -2.33 -18.09 -14.55
N THR A 402 -1.67 -18.49 -15.64
CA THR A 402 -1.76 -19.84 -16.20
C THR A 402 -1.20 -20.87 -15.22
N MET A 403 -0.08 -20.56 -14.57
CA MET A 403 0.52 -21.43 -13.54
C MET A 403 -0.37 -21.59 -12.31
N ILE A 404 -0.97 -20.50 -11.83
CA ILE A 404 -1.92 -20.52 -10.71
C ILE A 404 -3.11 -21.42 -11.03
N ASN A 405 -3.74 -21.19 -12.19
CA ASN A 405 -4.93 -21.93 -12.61
C ASN A 405 -4.63 -23.42 -12.86
N ARG A 406 -3.43 -23.78 -13.31
CA ARG A 406 -3.05 -25.18 -13.60
C ARG A 406 -2.45 -25.92 -12.40
N GLY A 407 -2.14 -25.22 -11.30
CA GLY A 407 -1.47 -25.86 -10.18
C GLY A 407 -0.03 -26.22 -10.47
N ASP A 408 0.67 -25.37 -11.23
CA ASP A 408 2.00 -25.65 -11.78
C ASP A 408 3.03 -26.05 -10.72
N GLN A 409 3.82 -27.07 -11.03
CA GLN A 409 4.79 -27.66 -10.11
C GLN A 409 5.99 -26.76 -9.81
N ILE A 410 6.40 -25.91 -10.76
CA ILE A 410 7.47 -24.92 -10.54
C ILE A 410 6.96 -23.86 -9.57
N LEU A 411 5.73 -23.37 -9.76
CA LEU A 411 5.13 -22.40 -8.85
C LEU A 411 4.98 -22.96 -7.43
N ARG A 412 4.53 -24.21 -7.28
CA ARG A 412 4.50 -24.91 -5.98
C ARG A 412 5.86 -24.92 -5.31
N LYS A 413 6.91 -25.35 -6.02
CA LYS A 413 8.28 -25.34 -5.51
C LYS A 413 8.76 -23.95 -5.12
N ILE A 414 8.39 -22.90 -5.87
CA ILE A 414 8.72 -21.51 -5.51
C ILE A 414 8.05 -21.13 -4.17
N LEU A 415 6.75 -21.43 -4.00
CA LEU A 415 6.01 -21.13 -2.78
C LEU A 415 6.52 -21.92 -1.56
N ASP A 416 6.85 -23.19 -1.74
CA ASP A 416 7.47 -24.04 -0.72
C ASP A 416 8.85 -23.50 -0.32
N ASN A 417 9.69 -23.18 -1.30
CA ASN A 417 11.02 -22.62 -1.07
C ASN A 417 10.96 -21.24 -0.40
N LEU A 418 9.97 -20.40 -0.72
CA LEU A 418 9.77 -19.12 -0.05
C LEU A 418 9.47 -19.31 1.44
N THR A 419 8.59 -20.25 1.77
CA THR A 419 8.25 -20.58 3.16
C THR A 419 9.48 -21.09 3.91
N GLN A 420 10.26 -21.98 3.29
CA GLN A 420 11.50 -22.49 3.86
C GLN A 420 12.54 -21.37 4.05
N MET A 421 12.73 -20.52 3.04
CA MET A 421 13.63 -19.37 3.10
C MET A 421 13.25 -18.43 4.24
N TYR A 422 11.96 -18.17 4.47
CA TYR A 422 11.50 -17.36 5.59
C TYR A 422 11.80 -17.98 6.95
N ASN A 423 11.63 -19.31 7.08
CA ASN A 423 11.98 -20.03 8.30
C ASN A 423 13.50 -20.02 8.56
N ASP A 424 14.31 -20.22 7.53
CA ASP A 424 15.77 -20.20 7.65
C ASP A 424 16.30 -18.79 7.94
N HIS A 425 15.68 -17.78 7.32
CA HIS A 425 15.93 -16.38 7.63
C HIS A 425 15.66 -16.13 9.11
N GLU A 426 14.51 -16.57 9.64
CA GLU A 426 14.16 -16.45 11.07
C GLU A 426 15.16 -17.14 12.01
N LYS A 427 15.54 -18.39 11.72
CA LYS A 427 16.52 -19.14 12.53
C LYS A 427 17.85 -18.39 12.65
N ARG A 428 18.33 -17.79 11.55
CA ARG A 428 19.57 -16.98 11.55
C ARG A 428 19.47 -15.77 12.49
N PHE A 429 18.31 -15.08 12.53
CA PHE A 429 18.11 -13.97 13.46
C PHE A 429 17.99 -14.42 14.91
N ASN A 430 17.23 -15.49 15.17
CA ASN A 430 17.07 -16.02 16.52
C ASN A 430 18.43 -16.46 17.09
N SER A 431 19.30 -17.04 16.26
CA SER A 431 20.68 -17.33 16.64
C SER A 431 21.47 -16.06 16.98
N SER A 432 21.35 -15.01 16.17
CA SER A 432 22.02 -13.73 16.44
C SER A 432 21.55 -13.09 17.75
N LEU A 433 20.24 -13.15 18.03
CA LEU A 433 19.67 -12.66 19.29
C LEU A 433 20.15 -13.48 20.49
N SER A 434 20.20 -14.81 20.37
CA SER A 434 20.71 -15.69 21.44
C SER A 434 22.20 -15.48 21.75
N ASN A 435 22.99 -15.11 20.73
CA ASN A 435 24.42 -14.83 20.86
C ASN A 435 24.74 -13.33 20.96
N LEU A 436 23.76 -12.49 21.30
CA LEU A 436 23.92 -11.03 21.30
C LEU A 436 25.10 -10.59 22.20
N ASN A 437 25.23 -11.17 23.39
CA ASN A 437 26.35 -10.90 24.28
C ASN A 437 27.70 -11.17 23.60
N GLY A 438 27.86 -12.31 22.92
CA GLY A 438 29.08 -12.65 22.20
C GLY A 438 29.36 -11.68 21.04
N ILE A 439 28.33 -11.30 20.29
CA ILE A 439 28.44 -10.33 19.19
C ILE A 439 28.92 -8.97 19.71
N ILE A 440 28.32 -8.45 20.78
CA ILE A 440 28.68 -7.15 21.36
C ILE A 440 30.08 -7.20 21.99
N ASN A 441 30.46 -8.32 22.61
CA ASN A 441 31.79 -8.49 23.22
C ASN A 441 32.94 -8.39 22.20
N ASN A 442 32.71 -8.69 20.92
CA ASN A 442 33.72 -8.52 19.85
C ASN A 442 34.15 -7.06 19.62
N PHE A 443 33.41 -6.09 20.17
CA PHE A 443 33.71 -4.67 20.05
C PHE A 443 34.37 -4.07 21.29
N ILE A 444 34.63 -4.88 22.33
CA ILE A 444 35.39 -4.47 23.51
C ILE A 444 36.78 -3.98 23.08
N GLY A 445 37.21 -2.84 23.63
CA GLY A 445 38.47 -2.19 23.28
C GLY A 445 38.42 -1.33 22.02
N ARG A 446 37.39 -1.50 21.15
CA ARG A 446 37.13 -0.63 19.99
C ARG A 446 36.06 0.42 20.25
N LEU A 447 35.12 0.13 21.15
CA LEU A 447 34.01 1.01 21.54
C LEU A 447 33.99 1.23 23.06
N ASP A 448 33.33 2.31 23.48
CA ASP A 448 33.13 2.63 24.89
C ASP A 448 32.27 1.59 25.62
N ASN A 449 32.69 1.18 26.82
CA ASN A 449 32.02 0.13 27.59
C ASN A 449 30.60 0.52 28.02
N ASN A 450 30.29 1.80 28.25
CA ASN A 450 28.93 2.22 28.58
C ASN A 450 28.02 2.12 27.37
N LEU A 451 28.52 2.42 26.17
CA LEU A 451 27.79 2.23 24.92
C LEU A 451 27.47 0.74 24.68
N LEU A 452 28.46 -0.15 24.85
CA LEU A 452 28.27 -1.60 24.70
C LEU A 452 27.27 -2.14 25.73
N ARG A 453 27.43 -1.77 27.00
CA ARG A 453 26.52 -2.15 28.08
C ARG A 453 25.10 -1.66 27.81
N ARG A 454 24.93 -0.40 27.42
CA ARG A 454 23.61 0.17 27.10
C ARG A 454 22.95 -0.58 25.95
N THR A 455 23.72 -1.00 24.96
CA THR A 455 23.20 -1.80 23.84
C THR A 455 22.62 -3.13 24.34
N LEU A 456 23.32 -3.82 25.24
CA LEU A 456 22.83 -5.07 25.84
C LEU A 456 21.59 -4.85 26.72
N GLU A 457 21.60 -3.81 27.57
CA GLU A 457 20.47 -3.45 28.43
C GLU A 457 19.19 -3.24 27.61
N ILE A 458 19.27 -2.52 26.48
CA ILE A 458 18.11 -2.30 25.60
C ILE A 458 17.43 -3.61 25.17
N PHE A 459 18.22 -4.63 24.79
CA PHE A 459 17.66 -5.92 24.37
C PHE A 459 17.21 -6.79 25.55
N GLN A 460 17.94 -6.76 26.66
CA GLN A 460 17.60 -7.53 27.87
C GLN A 460 16.29 -7.02 28.50
N ASP A 461 16.13 -5.70 28.62
CA ASP A 461 14.95 -5.09 29.22
C ASP A 461 13.73 -5.16 28.30
N TRP A 462 13.93 -5.25 26.97
CA TRP A 462 12.85 -5.36 26.00
C TRP A 462 11.90 -6.52 26.29
N VAL A 463 12.43 -7.66 26.78
CA VAL A 463 11.65 -8.85 27.12
C VAL A 463 10.69 -8.58 28.28
N ASN A 464 10.95 -7.57 29.11
CA ASN A 464 10.07 -7.14 30.20
C ASN A 464 9.06 -6.06 29.75
N GLY A 465 9.17 -5.60 28.51
CA GLY A 465 8.30 -4.59 27.93
C GLY A 465 6.92 -5.14 27.51
N PRO A 466 6.08 -4.28 26.88
CA PRO A 466 4.73 -4.66 26.47
C PRO A 466 4.69 -5.67 25.31
N PHE A 467 5.81 -5.95 24.63
CA PHE A 467 5.88 -6.80 23.43
C PHE A 467 6.99 -7.87 23.58
N PRO A 468 6.89 -8.77 24.57
CA PRO A 468 8.00 -9.60 25.04
C PRO A 468 8.55 -10.60 24.01
N ARG A 469 7.77 -10.98 22.99
CA ARG A 469 8.19 -11.90 21.92
C ARG A 469 8.74 -11.20 20.68
N THR A 470 9.00 -9.90 20.78
CA THR A 470 9.65 -9.09 19.73
C THR A 470 11.02 -8.62 20.22
N PHE A 471 11.69 -7.77 19.46
CA PHE A 471 12.96 -7.16 19.84
C PHE A 471 13.09 -5.76 19.24
N PRO A 472 14.00 -4.89 19.72
CA PRO A 472 14.15 -3.53 19.19
C PRO A 472 14.79 -3.50 17.80
N TYR A 473 14.36 -2.55 16.96
CA TYR A 473 14.84 -2.43 15.58
C TYR A 473 16.23 -1.77 15.52
N HIS A 474 17.19 -2.38 14.81
CA HIS A 474 18.58 -1.92 14.78
C HIS A 474 18.79 -0.46 14.34
N PHE A 475 18.00 0.07 13.39
CA PHE A 475 18.10 1.49 13.00
C PHE A 475 17.64 2.44 14.12
N VAL A 476 16.66 2.02 14.92
CA VAL A 476 16.21 2.80 16.08
C VAL A 476 17.28 2.78 17.17
N ILE A 477 17.90 1.63 17.40
CA ILE A 477 19.04 1.51 18.32
C ILE A 477 20.20 2.41 17.87
N ARG A 478 20.51 2.43 16.57
CA ARG A 478 21.51 3.34 15.99
C ARG A 478 21.20 4.80 16.30
N ASN A 479 19.95 5.24 16.10
CA ASN A 479 19.55 6.62 16.40
C ASN A 479 19.67 6.93 17.89
N TYR A 480 19.08 6.07 18.72
CA TYR A 480 19.06 6.20 20.17
C TYR A 480 20.47 6.34 20.76
N LEU A 481 21.40 5.47 20.35
CA LEU A 481 22.79 5.50 20.77
C LEU A 481 23.55 6.66 20.13
N GLY A 482 23.31 6.94 18.84
CA GLY A 482 23.94 8.04 18.11
C GLY A 482 23.64 9.41 18.72
N GLU A 483 22.44 9.60 19.27
CA GLU A 483 22.06 10.81 20.00
C GLU A 483 22.74 10.89 21.38
N ARG A 484 22.62 9.83 22.19
CA ARG A 484 23.05 9.82 23.61
C ARG A 484 24.56 9.65 23.81
N TYR A 485 25.25 9.03 22.85
CA TYR A 485 26.68 8.69 22.90
C TYR A 485 27.46 9.36 21.75
N SER A 486 26.94 10.45 21.18
CA SER A 486 27.53 11.12 20.01
C SER A 486 29.01 11.50 20.22
N SER A 487 29.36 12.00 21.41
CA SER A 487 30.73 12.43 21.73
C SER A 487 31.75 11.29 21.68
N VAL A 488 31.37 10.10 22.16
CA VAL A 488 32.25 8.93 22.16
C VAL A 488 32.26 8.23 20.79
N ILE A 489 31.11 8.16 20.09
CA ILE A 489 31.02 7.56 18.75
C ILE A 489 31.82 8.35 17.73
N ASN A 490 31.80 9.67 17.82
CA ASN A 490 32.43 10.57 16.84
C ASN A 490 33.84 11.02 17.23
N ARG A 491 34.47 10.37 18.21
CA ARG A 491 35.83 10.68 18.67
C ARG A 491 36.85 10.63 17.52
N ASP A 492 36.78 9.59 16.70
CA ASP A 492 37.68 9.36 15.57
C ASP A 492 37.00 8.48 14.50
N GLY A 493 37.66 8.33 13.34
CA GLY A 493 37.13 7.58 12.20
C GLY A 493 36.97 6.08 12.48
N ASP A 494 37.90 5.47 13.21
CA ASP A 494 37.91 4.04 13.51
C ASP A 494 36.78 3.67 14.48
N THR A 495 36.55 4.51 15.49
CA THR A 495 35.44 4.37 16.45
C THR A 495 34.10 4.50 15.73
N ARG A 496 33.98 5.46 14.81
CA ARG A 496 32.76 5.63 13.99
C ARG A 496 32.51 4.42 13.10
N GLN A 497 33.56 3.83 12.53
CA GLN A 497 33.43 2.62 11.72
C GLN A 497 33.08 1.41 12.58
N ALA A 498 33.74 1.21 13.73
CA ALA A 498 33.41 0.15 14.67
C ALA A 498 31.96 0.23 15.17
N PHE A 499 31.43 1.44 15.39
CA PHE A 499 30.01 1.62 15.75
C PHE A 499 29.09 1.18 14.60
N LYS A 500 29.39 1.53 13.35
CA LYS A 500 28.63 1.06 12.19
C LYS A 500 28.66 -0.46 12.05
N ASP A 501 29.84 -1.07 12.26
CA ASP A 501 30.04 -2.51 12.21
C ASP A 501 29.21 -3.20 13.32
N MET A 502 29.18 -2.64 14.53
CA MET A 502 28.37 -3.13 15.64
C MET A 502 26.88 -3.10 15.31
N ILE A 503 26.37 -1.97 14.80
CA ILE A 503 24.96 -1.83 14.39
C ILE A 503 24.62 -2.82 13.26
N ALA A 504 25.53 -3.06 12.31
CA ALA A 504 25.34 -4.02 11.23
C ALA A 504 25.35 -5.49 11.71
N ALA A 505 25.93 -5.77 12.88
CA ALA A 505 25.94 -7.07 13.52
C ALA A 505 24.68 -7.36 14.38
N LEU A 506 23.86 -6.34 14.66
CA LEU A 506 22.60 -6.51 15.39
C LEU A 506 21.55 -7.24 14.54
N PRO A 507 20.48 -7.79 15.15
CA PRO A 507 19.36 -8.40 14.42
C PRO A 507 18.74 -7.44 13.37
N LEU A 508 18.97 -7.74 12.08
CA LEU A 508 18.60 -6.83 10.99
C LEU A 508 17.13 -6.93 10.56
N CYS A 509 16.52 -8.13 10.61
CA CYS A 509 15.16 -8.35 10.14
C CYS A 509 14.14 -8.21 11.27
N TRP A 510 13.23 -7.24 11.18
CA TRP A 510 12.26 -6.90 12.22
C TRP A 510 10.83 -7.32 11.81
N ASP A 511 10.64 -8.64 11.69
CA ASP A 511 9.47 -9.26 11.05
C ASP A 511 9.18 -8.66 9.65
N GLY A 512 10.24 -8.41 8.89
CA GLY A 512 10.16 -7.71 7.61
C GLY A 512 11.40 -6.89 7.34
N CYS A 513 12.10 -7.19 6.25
CA CYS A 513 13.23 -6.43 5.73
C CYS A 513 13.30 -6.61 4.20
N ASN A 514 14.12 -5.81 3.53
CA ASN A 514 14.25 -5.85 2.06
C ASN A 514 14.80 -7.18 1.53
N MET A 515 15.47 -7.97 2.38
CA MET A 515 15.94 -9.32 2.02
C MET A 515 14.86 -10.41 2.16
N CYS A 516 13.68 -10.10 2.70
CA CYS A 516 12.59 -11.08 2.83
C CYS A 516 11.29 -10.65 2.13
N VAL A 517 10.66 -9.56 2.59
CA VAL A 517 9.33 -9.10 2.11
C VAL A 517 9.28 -7.60 1.85
N GLY A 518 10.33 -6.85 2.17
CA GLY A 518 10.46 -5.42 1.85
C GLY A 518 10.86 -5.22 0.39
N MET A 519 10.61 -4.01 -0.11
CA MET A 519 10.98 -3.62 -1.48
C MET A 519 11.86 -2.37 -1.44
N ASP A 520 12.99 -2.41 -2.16
CA ASP A 520 13.87 -1.25 -2.30
C ASP A 520 13.22 -0.11 -3.10
N LYS A 521 12.39 -0.48 -4.09
CA LYS A 521 11.69 0.45 -5.00
C LYS A 521 10.30 -0.08 -5.31
N GLY A 522 9.38 0.82 -5.64
CA GLY A 522 8.04 0.45 -6.14
C GLY A 522 6.97 0.31 -5.05
N CYS A 523 7.34 0.17 -3.77
CA CYS A 523 6.38 0.21 -2.66
C CYS A 523 5.61 1.55 -2.64
N MET A 524 4.34 1.50 -2.24
CA MET A 524 3.52 2.72 -2.06
C MET A 524 3.89 3.51 -0.79
N PHE A 525 4.72 2.93 0.09
CA PHE A 525 5.25 3.57 1.29
C PHE A 525 6.76 3.77 1.19
N GLY A 526 7.26 4.79 1.89
CA GLY A 526 8.69 5.06 1.97
C GLY A 526 9.46 3.94 2.71
N PRO A 527 10.78 3.83 2.50
CA PRO A 527 11.60 2.81 3.15
C PRO A 527 11.59 2.89 4.69
N TYR A 528 11.30 4.06 5.26
CA TYR A 528 11.18 4.25 6.72
C TYR A 528 9.82 3.82 7.28
N ASP A 529 8.78 3.75 6.44
CA ASP A 529 7.46 3.24 6.84
C ASP A 529 7.39 1.72 6.73
N GLN A 530 8.03 1.15 5.69
CA GLN A 530 7.96 -0.27 5.35
C GLN A 530 8.22 -1.23 6.54
N PRO A 531 9.23 -1.04 7.41
CA PRO A 531 9.48 -1.95 8.54
C PRO A 531 8.27 -2.11 9.48
N PHE A 532 7.41 -1.09 9.56
CA PHE A 532 6.19 -1.11 10.37
C PHE A 532 4.99 -1.64 9.58
N LEU A 533 5.02 -1.60 8.25
CA LEU A 533 3.86 -1.85 7.38
C LEU A 533 3.94 -3.18 6.61
N ILE A 534 4.87 -4.06 6.95
CA ILE A 534 4.99 -5.41 6.37
C ILE A 534 5.20 -6.45 7.48
N SER A 535 4.80 -7.70 7.23
CA SER A 535 5.01 -8.83 8.15
C SER A 535 5.32 -10.12 7.41
N ARG A 536 6.51 -10.67 7.65
CA ARG A 536 6.91 -11.98 7.10
C ARG A 536 6.08 -13.10 7.72
N LYS A 537 5.84 -13.05 9.03
CA LYS A 537 5.11 -14.10 9.75
C LYS A 537 3.69 -14.27 9.24
N ILE A 538 2.97 -13.17 9.07
CA ILE A 538 1.55 -13.21 8.64
C ILE A 538 1.42 -13.70 7.19
N VAL A 539 2.26 -13.19 6.27
CA VAL A 539 2.18 -13.64 4.87
C VAL A 539 2.61 -15.10 4.72
N SER A 540 3.54 -15.58 5.57
CA SER A 540 3.96 -16.99 5.60
C SER A 540 2.78 -17.92 5.94
N GLU A 541 1.94 -17.57 6.91
CA GLU A 541 0.74 -18.35 7.25
C GLU A 541 -0.23 -18.44 6.07
N LEU A 542 -0.40 -17.37 5.29
CA LEU A 542 -1.23 -17.42 4.08
C LEU A 542 -0.59 -18.30 2.99
N ILE A 543 0.71 -18.12 2.71
CA ILE A 543 1.42 -18.87 1.65
C ILE A 543 1.39 -20.38 1.91
N LYS A 544 1.48 -20.82 3.18
CA LYS A 544 1.39 -22.24 3.56
C LYS A 544 0.07 -22.89 3.09
N THR A 545 -1.01 -22.13 2.96
CA THR A 545 -2.30 -22.64 2.50
C THR A 545 -2.38 -22.89 0.99
N HIS A 546 -1.34 -22.57 0.22
CA HIS A 546 -1.39 -22.70 -1.25
C HIS A 546 -1.73 -24.11 -1.76
N ILE A 547 -1.42 -25.14 -1.00
CA ILE A 547 -1.80 -26.54 -1.31
C ILE A 547 -3.32 -26.77 -1.35
N ASP A 548 -4.08 -25.92 -0.67
CA ASP A 548 -5.54 -26.03 -0.53
C ASP A 548 -6.29 -25.35 -1.68
N TRP A 549 -5.63 -24.48 -2.46
CA TRP A 549 -6.29 -23.72 -3.52
C TRP A 549 -5.57 -23.67 -4.87
N LEU A 550 -4.25 -23.82 -4.91
CA LEU A 550 -3.50 -23.71 -6.16
C LEU A 550 -3.89 -24.83 -7.14
N GLY A 551 -4.30 -24.45 -8.36
CA GLY A 551 -4.77 -25.37 -9.40
C GLY A 551 -6.13 -26.02 -9.16
N ARG A 552 -6.87 -25.64 -8.11
CA ARG A 552 -8.20 -26.17 -7.84
C ARG A 552 -9.26 -25.30 -8.49
N ASN A 553 -10.20 -25.96 -9.17
CA ASN A 553 -11.39 -25.35 -9.76
C ASN A 553 -12.70 -25.81 -9.06
N THR A 554 -12.59 -26.75 -8.13
CA THR A 554 -13.71 -27.29 -7.35
C THR A 554 -13.26 -27.48 -5.90
N PHE A 555 -14.12 -27.10 -4.96
CA PHE A 555 -13.87 -27.14 -3.51
C PHE A 555 -15.06 -27.81 -2.83
N SER A 556 -14.79 -28.79 -1.95
CA SER A 556 -15.84 -29.51 -1.22
C SER A 556 -15.88 -29.04 0.22
N PHE A 557 -17.09 -28.78 0.72
CA PHE A 557 -17.36 -28.33 2.08
C PHE A 557 -18.41 -29.23 2.71
N THR A 558 -18.14 -29.72 3.91
CA THR A 558 -19.05 -30.58 4.70
C THR A 558 -19.41 -29.98 6.05
N THR A 559 -18.74 -28.88 6.43
CA THR A 559 -18.97 -28.16 7.67
C THR A 559 -19.06 -26.67 7.39
N ASN A 560 -19.65 -25.92 8.32
CA ASN A 560 -19.64 -24.46 8.29
C ASN A 560 -20.28 -23.85 7.01
N LEU A 561 -21.23 -24.54 6.40
CA LEU A 561 -21.82 -24.18 5.10
C LEU A 561 -22.46 -22.80 5.08
N TYR A 562 -23.06 -22.36 6.20
CA TYR A 562 -23.61 -21.01 6.32
C TYR A 562 -22.55 -19.92 6.15
N ASN A 563 -21.36 -20.13 6.69
CA ASN A 563 -20.26 -19.18 6.50
C ASN A 563 -19.67 -19.30 5.09
N VAL A 564 -19.62 -20.48 4.48
CA VAL A 564 -19.25 -20.62 3.05
C VAL A 564 -20.22 -19.83 2.16
N PHE A 565 -21.53 -19.97 2.39
CA PHE A 565 -22.55 -19.17 1.72
C PHE A 565 -22.31 -17.67 1.92
N LYS A 566 -22.15 -17.22 3.17
CA LYS A 566 -21.84 -15.82 3.47
C LYS A 566 -20.55 -15.35 2.81
N ASP A 567 -19.54 -16.22 2.77
CA ASP A 567 -18.24 -15.86 2.22
C ASP A 567 -18.36 -15.59 0.72
N LEU A 568 -19.14 -16.42 0.03
CA LEU A 568 -19.42 -16.32 -1.40
C LEU A 568 -20.27 -15.10 -1.77
N ILE A 569 -21.39 -14.84 -1.10
CA ILE A 569 -22.24 -13.67 -1.44
C ILE A 569 -21.50 -12.35 -1.23
N ASN A 570 -20.54 -12.31 -0.29
CA ASN A 570 -19.68 -11.16 -0.06
C ASN A 570 -18.55 -11.02 -1.09
N LEU A 571 -18.35 -11.99 -1.99
CA LEU A 571 -17.46 -11.88 -3.15
C LEU A 571 -18.20 -11.48 -4.44
N ALA A 572 -19.53 -11.43 -4.43
CA ALA A 572 -20.34 -11.01 -5.56
C ALA A 572 -20.10 -9.54 -5.91
N GLU A 573 -20.09 -9.25 -7.21
CA GLU A 573 -19.86 -7.90 -7.76
C GLU A 573 -21.03 -7.39 -8.60
N ASN A 574 -21.74 -8.27 -9.30
CA ASN A 574 -22.79 -7.90 -10.25
C ASN A 574 -24.12 -8.59 -9.95
N GLU A 575 -24.08 -9.90 -9.73
CA GLU A 575 -25.31 -10.67 -9.59
C GLU A 575 -25.20 -11.98 -8.81
N ILE A 576 -26.32 -12.37 -8.22
CA ILE A 576 -26.52 -13.63 -7.52
C ILE A 576 -27.81 -14.28 -8.04
N LYS A 577 -27.70 -15.53 -8.48
CA LYS A 577 -28.79 -16.36 -8.99
C LYS A 577 -28.95 -17.57 -8.09
N ILE A 578 -30.12 -17.78 -7.50
CA ILE A 578 -30.37 -18.90 -6.58
C ILE A 578 -31.54 -19.74 -7.10
N ILE A 579 -31.38 -21.05 -7.10
CA ILE A 579 -32.46 -22.03 -7.22
C ILE A 579 -32.44 -22.88 -5.96
N SER A 580 -33.57 -22.96 -5.28
CA SER A 580 -33.78 -23.90 -4.19
C SER A 580 -35.26 -24.22 -4.05
N PRO A 581 -35.66 -25.48 -3.81
CA PRO A 581 -37.06 -25.77 -3.51
C PRO A 581 -37.54 -24.95 -2.30
N TRP A 582 -36.69 -24.85 -1.27
CA TRP A 582 -37.00 -24.10 -0.06
C TRP A 582 -35.91 -23.09 0.28
N ILE A 583 -36.34 -21.87 0.56
CA ILE A 583 -35.48 -20.76 0.95
C ILE A 583 -36.04 -20.09 2.21
N SER A 584 -35.21 -19.85 3.22
CA SER A 584 -35.66 -19.24 4.48
C SER A 584 -35.45 -17.73 4.50
N LYS A 585 -36.24 -17.03 5.33
CA LYS A 585 -36.17 -15.57 5.48
C LYS A 585 -34.79 -15.08 5.89
N GLU A 586 -34.06 -15.85 6.70
CA GLU A 586 -32.69 -15.51 7.14
C GLU A 586 -31.72 -15.44 5.96
N ILE A 587 -31.85 -16.33 4.98
CA ILE A 587 -31.03 -16.29 3.77
C ILE A 587 -31.32 -15.03 2.97
N ILE A 588 -32.60 -14.67 2.82
CA ILE A 588 -33.00 -13.41 2.17
C ILE A 588 -32.44 -12.20 2.92
N ASN A 589 -32.43 -12.22 4.25
CA ASN A 589 -31.86 -11.13 5.06
C ASN A 589 -30.35 -10.95 4.83
N GLU A 590 -29.58 -12.03 4.66
CA GLU A 590 -28.16 -11.93 4.29
C GLU A 590 -27.98 -11.38 2.87
N LEU A 591 -28.80 -11.82 1.90
CA LEU A 591 -28.79 -11.29 0.53
C LEU A 591 -29.15 -9.80 0.47
N LYS A 592 -30.10 -9.37 1.31
CA LYS A 592 -30.53 -7.96 1.45
C LYS A 592 -29.38 -7.07 1.90
N LYS A 593 -28.55 -7.53 2.84
CA LYS A 593 -27.38 -6.77 3.32
C LYS A 593 -26.40 -6.51 2.17
N VAL A 594 -25.99 -7.56 1.46
CA VAL A 594 -25.01 -7.42 0.36
C VAL A 594 -25.58 -6.67 -0.85
N LYS A 595 -26.88 -6.81 -1.15
CA LYS A 595 -27.55 -6.04 -2.20
C LYS A 595 -27.48 -4.54 -1.90
N LYS A 596 -27.75 -4.13 -0.66
CA LYS A 596 -27.71 -2.72 -0.25
C LYS A 596 -26.30 -2.13 -0.30
N GLU A 597 -25.29 -2.93 0.01
CA GLU A 597 -23.89 -2.49 0.02
C GLU A 597 -23.28 -2.37 -1.38
N LYS A 598 -23.70 -3.22 -2.33
CA LYS A 598 -23.01 -3.40 -3.63
C LYS A 598 -23.90 -3.23 -4.87
N ASP A 599 -25.18 -2.92 -4.71
CA ASP A 599 -26.15 -2.79 -5.81
C ASP A 599 -26.24 -4.03 -6.72
N LEU A 600 -26.46 -5.20 -6.10
CA LEU A 600 -26.48 -6.49 -6.80
C LEU A 600 -27.84 -6.77 -7.45
N ARG A 601 -27.81 -7.41 -8.64
CA ARG A 601 -28.99 -8.07 -9.21
C ARG A 601 -29.17 -9.44 -8.58
N ILE A 602 -30.30 -9.68 -7.93
CA ILE A 602 -30.57 -10.96 -7.27
C ILE A 602 -31.81 -11.60 -7.88
N THR A 603 -31.67 -12.83 -8.36
CA THR A 603 -32.78 -13.64 -8.91
C THR A 603 -32.91 -14.94 -8.13
N ILE A 604 -34.11 -15.26 -7.66
CA ILE A 604 -34.41 -16.42 -6.82
C ILE A 604 -35.50 -17.24 -7.51
N ILE A 605 -35.28 -18.54 -7.64
CA ILE A 605 -36.25 -19.53 -8.13
C ILE A 605 -36.57 -20.47 -6.97
N CYS A 606 -37.84 -20.56 -6.59
CA CYS A 606 -38.30 -21.40 -5.48
C CYS A 606 -39.72 -21.92 -5.69
N LEU A 607 -40.14 -22.88 -4.85
CA LEU A 607 -41.51 -23.36 -4.86
C LEU A 607 -42.47 -22.31 -4.32
N ASP A 608 -43.64 -22.20 -4.96
CA ASP A 608 -44.78 -21.44 -4.45
C ASP A 608 -45.53 -22.30 -3.44
N ASP A 609 -45.02 -22.29 -2.20
CA ASP A 609 -45.61 -23.00 -1.07
C ASP A 609 -45.58 -22.15 0.21
N LYS A 610 -46.31 -22.61 1.23
CA LYS A 610 -46.42 -21.92 2.52
C LYS A 610 -45.05 -21.77 3.21
N SER A 611 -44.14 -22.71 3.01
CA SER A 611 -42.81 -22.71 3.64
C SER A 611 -41.93 -21.58 3.13
N ASN A 612 -42.12 -21.14 1.87
CA ASN A 612 -41.38 -20.03 1.28
C ASN A 612 -42.06 -18.67 1.42
N SER A 613 -43.34 -18.62 1.83
CA SER A 613 -44.16 -17.40 1.81
C SER A 613 -43.49 -16.17 2.46
N GLU A 614 -42.90 -16.33 3.64
CA GLU A 614 -42.19 -15.24 4.33
C GLU A 614 -40.93 -14.79 3.59
N ALA A 615 -40.15 -15.73 3.05
CA ALA A 615 -38.94 -15.44 2.30
C ALA A 615 -39.24 -14.76 0.96
N ILE A 616 -40.29 -15.21 0.26
CA ILE A 616 -40.78 -14.61 -0.98
C ILE A 616 -41.19 -13.15 -0.74
N THR A 617 -41.99 -12.91 0.30
CA THR A 617 -42.48 -11.57 0.64
C THR A 617 -41.32 -10.64 0.95
N GLU A 618 -40.39 -11.05 1.82
CA GLU A 618 -39.20 -10.25 2.13
C GLU A 618 -38.32 -10.02 0.89
N ALA A 619 -38.18 -11.01 -0.01
CA ALA A 619 -37.37 -10.84 -1.22
C ALA A 619 -37.99 -9.81 -2.19
N GLU A 620 -39.30 -9.89 -2.43
CA GLU A 620 -40.03 -8.97 -3.31
C GLU A 620 -40.04 -7.53 -2.75
N GLU A 621 -40.23 -7.37 -1.43
CA GLU A 621 -40.14 -6.07 -0.75
C GLU A 621 -38.76 -5.41 -0.82
N ASN A 622 -37.70 -6.18 -1.09
CA ASN A 622 -36.32 -5.69 -1.22
C ASN A 622 -35.79 -5.77 -2.65
N GLU A 623 -36.68 -5.68 -3.65
CA GLU A 623 -36.34 -5.57 -5.08
C GLU A 623 -35.46 -6.73 -5.59
N MET A 624 -35.71 -7.94 -5.08
CA MET A 624 -35.15 -9.17 -5.63
C MET A 624 -36.18 -9.80 -6.58
N ARG A 625 -35.71 -10.32 -7.72
CA ARG A 625 -36.60 -11.00 -8.67
C ARG A 625 -36.89 -12.41 -8.16
N VAL A 626 -38.17 -12.72 -7.93
CA VAL A 626 -38.60 -14.07 -7.51
C VAL A 626 -39.40 -14.75 -8.62
N VAL A 627 -38.96 -15.93 -9.02
CA VAL A 627 -39.69 -16.82 -9.94
C VAL A 627 -40.30 -17.94 -9.10
N LYS A 628 -41.63 -17.89 -8.95
CA LYS A 628 -42.43 -18.82 -8.15
C LYS A 628 -42.85 -20.00 -9.01
N ILE A 629 -42.41 -21.21 -8.66
CA ILE A 629 -42.73 -22.46 -9.38
C ILE A 629 -43.82 -23.22 -8.61
N PRO A 630 -44.91 -23.69 -9.24
CA PRO A 630 -45.97 -24.43 -8.55
C PRO A 630 -45.43 -25.62 -7.76
N SER A 631 -45.89 -25.76 -6.51
CA SER A 631 -45.54 -26.88 -5.61
C SER A 631 -46.20 -28.22 -6.01
N ILE A 632 -47.16 -28.18 -6.93
CA ILE A 632 -47.82 -29.34 -7.52
C ILE A 632 -47.66 -29.24 -9.03
N SER A 633 -46.97 -30.20 -9.64
CA SER A 633 -46.72 -30.25 -11.08
C SER A 633 -46.69 -31.71 -11.54
N GLU A 634 -47.27 -32.00 -12.71
CA GLU A 634 -47.21 -33.34 -13.34
C GLU A 634 -45.77 -33.73 -13.74
N GLN A 635 -44.87 -32.74 -13.83
CA GLN A 635 -43.47 -32.91 -14.22
C GLN A 635 -42.52 -33.04 -13.02
N GLY A 636 -43.06 -33.05 -11.79
CA GLY A 636 -42.30 -33.05 -10.53
C GLY A 636 -41.96 -31.64 -10.03
N ILE A 637 -41.30 -31.56 -8.86
CA ILE A 637 -40.91 -30.30 -8.23
C ILE A 637 -39.49 -29.87 -8.62
N ILE A 638 -39.21 -28.56 -8.62
CA ILE A 638 -37.84 -28.07 -8.73
C ILE A 638 -37.05 -28.45 -7.48
N HIS A 639 -36.12 -29.42 -7.60
CA HIS A 639 -35.33 -29.89 -6.45
C HIS A 639 -33.85 -29.50 -6.52
N SER A 640 -33.46 -28.72 -7.53
CA SER A 640 -32.11 -28.16 -7.67
C SER A 640 -31.79 -27.19 -6.52
N LYS A 641 -30.56 -27.26 -6.01
CA LYS A 641 -30.02 -26.36 -4.99
C LYS A 641 -28.72 -25.79 -5.53
N ILE A 642 -28.83 -24.66 -6.22
CA ILE A 642 -27.72 -24.04 -6.94
C ILE A 642 -27.74 -22.56 -6.63
N MET A 643 -26.59 -22.00 -6.25
CA MET A 643 -26.35 -20.56 -6.26
C MET A 643 -25.23 -20.26 -7.25
N ILE A 644 -25.45 -19.33 -8.17
CA ILE A 644 -24.47 -18.84 -9.13
C ILE A 644 -24.18 -17.37 -8.81
N ILE A 645 -22.90 -17.02 -8.78
CA ILE A 645 -22.40 -15.67 -8.53
C ILE A 645 -21.62 -15.21 -9.74
N ASP A 646 -21.98 -14.05 -10.28
CA ASP A 646 -21.31 -13.38 -11.41
C ASP A 646 -21.05 -14.30 -12.63
N ASP A 647 -21.90 -15.31 -12.83
CA ASP A 647 -21.74 -16.38 -13.85
C ASP A 647 -20.37 -17.09 -13.84
N ALA A 648 -19.66 -17.03 -12.71
CA ALA A 648 -18.27 -17.49 -12.59
C ALA A 648 -18.00 -18.37 -11.36
N ILE A 649 -18.87 -18.35 -10.35
CA ILE A 649 -18.79 -19.22 -9.17
C ILE A 649 -20.15 -19.87 -8.94
N ALA A 650 -20.19 -21.18 -8.73
CA ALA A 650 -21.39 -21.89 -8.31
C ALA A 650 -21.19 -22.55 -6.95
N LEU A 651 -22.20 -22.51 -6.09
CA LEU A 651 -22.37 -23.37 -4.92
C LEU A 651 -23.51 -24.34 -5.22
N THR A 652 -23.26 -25.64 -5.13
CA THR A 652 -24.28 -26.67 -5.38
C THR A 652 -24.05 -27.90 -4.51
N GLY A 653 -25.14 -28.53 -4.10
CA GLY A 653 -25.06 -29.69 -3.22
C GLY A 653 -26.42 -30.16 -2.72
N SER A 654 -26.43 -30.75 -1.53
CA SER A 654 -27.61 -31.35 -0.93
C SER A 654 -28.41 -30.38 -0.06
N ALA A 655 -27.80 -29.29 0.42
CA ALA A 655 -28.42 -28.32 1.31
C ALA A 655 -29.46 -27.46 0.59
N ASN A 656 -30.63 -27.31 1.20
CA ASN A 656 -31.54 -26.22 0.84
C ASN A 656 -30.98 -24.89 1.36
N PHE A 657 -31.31 -23.78 0.69
CA PHE A 657 -30.93 -22.43 1.11
C PHE A 657 -31.80 -21.96 2.29
N THR A 658 -31.71 -22.70 3.39
CA THR A 658 -32.43 -22.46 4.65
C THR A 658 -31.43 -22.48 5.79
N ILE A 659 -31.77 -21.83 6.90
CA ILE A 659 -30.88 -21.85 8.07
C ILE A 659 -30.59 -23.28 8.54
N ASN A 660 -31.59 -24.16 8.55
CA ASN A 660 -31.41 -25.56 8.96
C ASN A 660 -30.50 -26.32 7.99
N GLY A 661 -30.68 -26.14 6.68
CA GLY A 661 -29.84 -26.77 5.65
C GLY A 661 -28.36 -26.34 5.76
N LEU A 662 -28.09 -25.07 6.05
CA LEU A 662 -26.72 -24.55 6.10
C LEU A 662 -26.03 -24.62 7.47
N THR A 663 -26.77 -24.93 8.56
CA THR A 663 -26.21 -24.92 9.93
C THR A 663 -26.45 -26.18 10.76
N LYS A 664 -27.52 -26.93 10.53
CA LYS A 664 -27.91 -28.06 11.41
C LYS A 664 -27.81 -29.41 10.71
N ASN A 665 -28.21 -29.48 9.45
CA ASN A 665 -28.17 -30.71 8.69
C ASN A 665 -26.73 -31.11 8.35
N ILE A 666 -26.50 -32.41 8.21
CA ILE A 666 -25.25 -32.93 7.65
C ILE A 666 -25.42 -32.93 6.13
N GLU A 667 -24.85 -31.92 5.48
CA GLU A 667 -24.95 -31.71 4.04
C GLU A 667 -23.55 -31.68 3.42
N THR A 668 -23.47 -31.81 2.10
CA THR A 668 -22.23 -31.64 1.35
C THR A 668 -22.45 -30.68 0.21
N GLU A 669 -21.61 -29.65 0.16
CA GLU A 669 -21.66 -28.62 -0.88
C GLU A 669 -20.36 -28.57 -1.65
N MET A 670 -20.48 -28.32 -2.95
CA MET A 670 -19.36 -28.07 -3.84
C MET A 670 -19.40 -26.63 -4.31
N VAL A 671 -18.25 -25.95 -4.22
CA VAL A 671 -18.02 -24.68 -4.89
C VAL A 671 -17.23 -24.92 -6.16
N ILE A 672 -17.78 -24.53 -7.30
CA ILE A 672 -17.24 -24.76 -8.64
C ILE A 672 -16.92 -23.42 -9.27
N ILE A 673 -15.73 -23.29 -9.85
CA ILE A 673 -15.29 -22.13 -10.65
C ILE A 673 -14.78 -22.56 -12.03
N ASP A 674 -14.98 -23.84 -12.39
CA ASP A 674 -14.60 -24.34 -13.70
C ASP A 674 -15.45 -23.68 -14.79
N PRO A 675 -14.85 -22.97 -15.77
CA PRO A 675 -15.63 -22.24 -16.77
C PRO A 675 -16.58 -23.11 -17.58
N SER A 676 -16.21 -24.37 -17.85
CA SER A 676 -17.04 -25.27 -18.67
C SER A 676 -18.26 -25.77 -17.91
N GLU A 677 -18.13 -26.02 -16.60
CA GLU A 677 -19.25 -26.37 -15.74
C GLU A 677 -20.13 -25.15 -15.44
N MET A 678 -19.54 -23.96 -15.26
CA MET A 678 -20.30 -22.72 -15.05
C MET A 678 -21.23 -22.39 -16.21
N VAL A 679 -20.81 -22.61 -17.45
CA VAL A 679 -21.68 -22.44 -18.63
C VAL A 679 -22.90 -23.37 -18.54
N LYS A 680 -22.70 -24.65 -18.25
CA LYS A 680 -23.80 -25.63 -18.13
C LYS A 680 -24.78 -25.27 -17.02
N LEU A 681 -24.27 -24.90 -15.84
CA LEU A 681 -25.10 -24.51 -14.69
C LEU A 681 -25.92 -23.26 -14.99
N THR A 682 -25.32 -22.28 -15.67
CA THR A 682 -26.01 -21.05 -16.08
C THR A 682 -27.07 -21.31 -17.14
N GLU A 683 -26.79 -22.16 -18.12
CA GLU A 683 -27.78 -22.60 -19.12
C GLU A 683 -28.95 -23.35 -18.48
N GLN A 684 -28.67 -24.23 -17.51
CA GLN A 684 -29.71 -24.92 -16.75
C GLN A 684 -30.60 -23.93 -15.99
N PHE A 685 -30.00 -22.94 -15.31
CA PHE A 685 -30.73 -21.87 -14.63
C PHE A 685 -31.65 -21.11 -15.58
N ASN A 686 -31.12 -20.67 -16.72
CA ASN A 686 -31.87 -19.91 -17.71
C ASN A 686 -33.01 -20.74 -18.34
N LYS A 687 -32.77 -22.03 -18.61
CA LYS A 687 -33.80 -22.94 -19.14
C LYS A 687 -34.98 -23.10 -18.19
N ILE A 688 -34.73 -23.16 -16.88
CA ILE A 688 -35.78 -23.21 -15.87
C ILE A 688 -36.61 -21.92 -15.92
N ILE A 689 -35.97 -20.75 -15.93
CA ILE A 689 -36.69 -19.47 -16.06
C ILE A 689 -37.57 -19.44 -17.31
N MET A 690 -37.00 -19.76 -18.47
CA MET A 690 -37.73 -19.74 -19.75
C MET A 690 -38.95 -20.66 -19.72
N ASN A 691 -38.82 -21.88 -19.22
CA ASN A 691 -39.91 -22.85 -19.18
C ASN A 691 -41.10 -22.39 -18.31
N TYR A 692 -40.85 -21.62 -17.25
CA TYR A 692 -41.92 -21.18 -16.33
C TYR A 692 -42.41 -19.76 -16.60
N GLU A 693 -41.65 -18.94 -17.33
CA GLU A 693 -42.12 -17.62 -17.79
C GLU A 693 -42.85 -17.68 -19.14
N SER A 694 -42.54 -18.64 -20.01
CA SER A 694 -43.22 -18.81 -21.32
C SER A 694 -44.62 -19.45 -21.20
N ASN A 695 -44.98 -19.95 -20.01
CA ASN A 695 -46.27 -20.58 -19.70
C ASN A 695 -47.22 -19.64 -18.93
N LYS A 696 -46.91 -18.34 -18.89
CA LYS A 696 -47.81 -17.25 -18.50
C LYS A 696 -48.17 -16.46 -19.75
#